data_AF-A0A5T0V712-F1
#
_entry.id   AF-A0A5T0V712-F1
#
_cell.length_a   1.000
_cell.length_b   1.000
_cell.length_c   1.000
_cell.angle_alpha   90.00
_cell.angle_beta   90.00
_cell.angle_gamma   90.00
#
_symmetry.space_group_name_H-M   'P 1'
#
loop_
_entity.id
_entity.type
_entity.pdbx_description
1 polymer ?
#
loop_
_entity_poly.entity_id
_entity_poly.type
_entity_poly.pdbx_seq_one_letter_code
_entity_poly.pdbx_strand_id
1 'polypeptide(L)'
;MLGLNQRKLQKLKRNPKLFFKDAIEKRFLSLNNTYKKYLPKKNKAFTQYTIISAVYNVEKYLDDYFKSIINQRLDFKKNIFIILVDDGSTDNSAQIIKTYQKKYPKNIIYLYKENGGQASARNLGLKYMQENDYQTPWVTFTDPDDFLDRNYFYEVDQFLATHKDNNICMISTKTVFYNHEKQASYEHPMKDLKWHSNCIVNNKNFLYQMPAAPTTLFLYKEIQKYNIRFKEGEHSRYGFEDVEFSLLYFLYSFYNSTLFLKSSIYFYRKNHGANTTFKALQHKEYYIGTQSRIMQLYRLFSRIEKSLDYYKNIILYYSFFPIKSLINSPEKLSFMGENEKQRYLELLDQNFSYIDKNTIVNFYRIPGFNFFYQVGILNCFKNEKPPFQIVYIEDYDPYKEQILLTYYTGDNEDIESILVDREEVYADYEKIVKYDFLDRVFCYQKRLWVHIPKSAKDKLENFIDGKQSRISFNGKHYQSIKIQDIRKEFQKRLPKSNIWILIDRDYEADDNAEHLCRYIMQNHPEQEVVFALRKESSDWERLEKEGFNLVKFGSLEFERIIKKASKIISSHSDEYLMRYITSRQQFIFLQHGITIFSDVSAFFNRFKSRLIVMCSPIEHLNIISDYTRYNLTEKEGLLTGFARHDALLKNNRFNIKQILVMPTWRKYIVGDVISGKGVREHNDEFLLTEYFKQWNDFLCNKEFEQLAKAYSYKVIFCPHFLIRDYIEYYNLPDYIQIYSREDGETLQKILQDTSLLITDYSTISCELAVAQKPTIYFQFDEQDNLVGRHHKRAQGISYHTHGFGPVAYTIDELIKQIKHYFISEKVDKKFYLNIENSFYRSKNSCMNIYKAILDTSSDYISIVNWKKLMKKARLAQDKQLYLIAYFRWQYIIENYSQNEKDIFNYIYCARKSNRDLEIINFFEKNHHLMISKKNMLELLKSGIKTNNKQFITSILSKIDLNTNLETMILKLKLQYFIEDCSYLVTRQTLINELGISKCYIDYQIQMFNVGLIKYMCFKDESIWEHFRIFGEL
;
A
#
# COMPACT_ATOMS: atom_id res chain seq x y z
N MET A 1 21.25 -37.62 27.51
CA MET A 1 20.84 -36.22 27.77
C MET A 1 21.07 -35.39 26.51
N LEU A 2 20.00 -35.06 25.78
CA LEU A 2 20.07 -34.26 24.55
C LEU A 2 19.92 -32.78 24.94
N GLY A 3 20.98 -32.00 24.83
CA GLY A 3 21.00 -30.54 25.08
C GLY A 3 20.11 -29.77 24.08
N LEU A 4 18.80 -29.90 24.21
CA LEU A 4 17.81 -29.20 23.40
C LEU A 4 17.31 -28.00 24.20
N ASN A 5 17.53 -26.79 23.68
CA ASN A 5 16.96 -25.60 24.30
C ASN A 5 15.42 -25.59 24.19
N GLN A 6 14.77 -24.75 25.00
CA GLN A 6 13.30 -24.65 25.06
C GLN A 6 12.63 -24.40 23.70
N ARG A 7 13.24 -23.61 22.81
CA ARG A 7 12.69 -23.37 21.46
C ARG A 7 12.67 -24.64 20.60
N LYS A 8 13.70 -25.48 20.70
CA LYS A 8 13.77 -26.77 19.99
C LYS A 8 12.72 -27.76 20.50
N LEU A 9 12.53 -27.82 21.82
CA LEU A 9 11.47 -28.62 22.47
C LEU A 9 10.06 -28.17 22.07
N GLN A 10 9.82 -26.86 21.96
CA GLN A 10 8.54 -26.34 21.49
C GLN A 10 8.30 -26.62 19.99
N LYS A 11 9.33 -26.51 19.15
CA LYS A 11 9.24 -26.85 17.72
C LYS A 11 8.93 -28.35 17.51
N LEU A 12 9.54 -29.22 18.32
CA LEU A 12 9.23 -30.65 18.36
C LEU A 12 7.77 -30.93 18.73
N LYS A 13 7.21 -30.23 19.73
CA LYS A 13 5.80 -30.38 20.13
C LYS A 13 4.81 -29.81 19.10
N ARG A 14 5.08 -28.64 18.51
CA ARG A 14 4.14 -27.95 17.62
C ARG A 14 4.12 -28.50 16.19
N ASN A 15 5.29 -28.87 15.66
CA ASN A 15 5.38 -29.40 14.31
C ASN A 15 6.52 -30.43 14.24
N PRO A 16 6.27 -31.66 14.75
CA PRO A 16 7.29 -32.68 14.88
C PRO A 16 7.98 -32.99 13.55
N LYS A 17 7.20 -33.03 12.44
CA LYS A 17 7.74 -33.20 11.08
C LYS A 17 8.74 -32.11 10.70
N LEU A 18 8.45 -30.85 11.00
CA LEU A 18 9.36 -29.73 10.71
C LEU A 18 10.58 -29.72 11.65
N PHE A 19 10.41 -30.11 12.92
CA PHE A 19 11.53 -30.25 13.85
C PHE A 19 12.50 -31.35 13.41
N PHE A 20 11.99 -32.53 13.09
CA PHE A 20 12.81 -33.62 12.59
C PHE A 20 13.36 -33.30 11.21
N LYS A 21 12.62 -32.62 10.32
CA LYS A 21 13.14 -32.14 9.04
C LYS A 21 14.29 -31.14 9.22
N ASP A 22 14.19 -30.14 10.09
CA ASP A 22 15.26 -29.19 10.39
C ASP A 22 16.46 -29.86 11.08
N ALA A 23 16.21 -30.78 12.02
CA ALA A 23 17.24 -31.49 12.75
C ALA A 23 17.99 -32.46 11.84
N ILE A 24 17.25 -33.14 10.95
CA ILE A 24 17.77 -33.95 9.86
C ILE A 24 18.52 -33.01 8.92
N GLU A 25 17.94 -31.97 8.32
CA GLU A 25 18.61 -31.03 7.40
C GLU A 25 19.87 -30.39 7.98
N LYS A 26 19.90 -30.00 9.27
CA LYS A 26 21.11 -29.45 9.92
C LYS A 26 22.18 -30.51 10.16
N ARG A 27 21.80 -31.71 10.63
CA ARG A 27 22.75 -32.84 10.73
C ARG A 27 23.16 -33.38 9.36
N PHE A 28 22.27 -33.35 8.37
CA PHE A 28 22.52 -33.71 6.98
C PHE A 28 23.45 -32.67 6.37
N LEU A 29 23.29 -31.37 6.60
CA LEU A 29 24.24 -30.35 6.12
C LEU A 29 25.62 -30.52 6.76
N SER A 30 25.70 -30.81 8.05
CA SER A 30 26.97 -31.12 8.73
C SER A 30 27.60 -32.42 8.21
N LEU A 31 26.83 -33.51 8.09
CA LEU A 31 27.29 -34.80 7.57
C LEU A 31 27.56 -34.77 6.07
N ASN A 32 26.82 -33.98 5.29
CA ASN A 32 26.97 -33.81 3.84
C ASN A 32 28.11 -32.84 3.55
N ASN A 33 28.39 -31.82 4.37
CA ASN A 33 29.61 -31.02 4.27
C ASN A 33 30.85 -31.84 4.65
N THR A 34 30.75 -32.67 5.70
CA THR A 34 31.82 -33.61 6.06
C THR A 34 32.02 -34.69 4.98
N TYR A 35 30.95 -35.29 4.45
CA TYR A 35 30.99 -36.27 3.35
C TYR A 35 31.50 -35.66 2.04
N LYS A 36 31.01 -34.46 1.66
CA LYS A 36 31.54 -33.67 0.54
C LYS A 36 33.03 -33.42 0.68
N LYS A 37 33.57 -33.33 1.91
CA LYS A 37 35.01 -33.18 2.17
C LYS A 37 35.84 -34.36 1.64
N TYR A 38 35.26 -35.57 1.66
CA TYR A 38 35.87 -36.82 1.22
C TYR A 38 35.50 -37.25 -0.21
N LEU A 39 34.63 -36.50 -0.90
CA LEU A 39 34.35 -36.78 -2.31
C LEU A 39 35.59 -36.57 -3.18
N PRO A 40 35.89 -37.50 -4.11
CA PRO A 40 37.11 -37.46 -4.91
C PRO A 40 37.16 -36.23 -5.81
N LYS A 41 38.38 -35.72 -6.02
CA LYS A 41 38.68 -34.64 -6.97
C LYS A 41 38.72 -35.18 -8.41
N LYS A 42 38.17 -34.41 -9.35
CA LYS A 42 38.31 -34.63 -10.79
C LYS A 42 39.55 -33.90 -11.28
N ASN A 43 40.60 -34.66 -11.59
CA ASN A 43 41.90 -34.10 -11.98
C ASN A 43 41.98 -33.66 -13.44
N LYS A 44 41.25 -34.32 -14.35
CA LYS A 44 41.16 -33.97 -15.77
C LYS A 44 39.76 -33.46 -16.07
N ALA A 45 39.64 -32.15 -16.30
CA ALA A 45 38.38 -31.52 -16.67
C ALA A 45 38.06 -31.77 -18.15
N PHE A 46 36.79 -31.60 -18.53
CA PHE A 46 36.39 -31.48 -19.92
C PHE A 46 36.83 -30.13 -20.50
N THR A 47 36.82 -29.07 -19.69
CA THR A 47 37.23 -27.72 -20.09
C THR A 47 37.90 -26.94 -18.96
N GLN A 48 38.41 -25.74 -19.24
CA GLN A 48 39.08 -24.85 -18.28
C GLN A 48 38.28 -23.56 -18.06
N TYR A 49 38.47 -22.96 -16.89
CA TYR A 49 37.70 -21.81 -16.42
C TYR A 49 38.63 -20.68 -15.96
N THR A 50 38.31 -19.45 -16.34
CA THR A 50 38.95 -18.24 -15.82
C THR A 50 37.94 -17.41 -15.03
N ILE A 51 38.33 -16.98 -13.84
CA ILE A 51 37.57 -16.10 -12.97
C ILE A 51 38.22 -14.71 -13.04
N ILE A 52 37.45 -13.67 -13.36
CA ILE A 52 37.90 -12.28 -13.28
C ILE A 52 37.14 -11.59 -12.15
N SER A 53 37.81 -11.12 -11.11
CA SER A 53 37.14 -10.40 -10.01
C SER A 53 37.72 -9.00 -9.82
N ALA A 54 36.82 -8.02 -9.71
CA ALA A 54 37.15 -6.64 -9.37
C ALA A 54 37.23 -6.51 -7.84
N VAL A 55 38.38 -6.09 -7.33
CA VAL A 55 38.68 -6.02 -5.89
C VAL A 55 38.74 -4.55 -5.48
N TYR A 56 37.94 -4.18 -4.49
CA TYR A 56 38.00 -2.85 -3.87
C TYR A 56 37.58 -2.92 -2.40
N ASN A 57 38.54 -2.83 -1.48
CA ASN A 57 38.31 -2.81 -0.04
C ASN A 57 37.48 -4.00 0.51
N VAL A 58 37.90 -5.23 0.21
CA VAL A 58 37.18 -6.48 0.55
C VAL A 58 38.00 -7.45 1.40
N GLU A 59 39.00 -6.95 2.16
CA GLU A 59 39.91 -7.79 2.95
C GLU A 59 39.19 -8.81 3.85
N LYS A 60 38.01 -8.44 4.38
CA LYS A 60 37.20 -9.24 5.29
C LYS A 60 36.61 -10.51 4.65
N TYR A 61 36.56 -10.57 3.32
CA TYR A 61 35.83 -11.61 2.58
C TYR A 61 36.72 -12.46 1.67
N LEU A 62 37.87 -11.92 1.24
CA LEU A 62 38.79 -12.57 0.31
C LEU A 62 39.19 -13.98 0.75
N ASP A 63 39.34 -14.20 2.05
CA ASP A 63 39.77 -15.47 2.59
C ASP A 63 38.73 -16.59 2.39
N ASP A 64 37.44 -16.28 2.53
CA ASP A 64 36.33 -17.18 2.21
C ASP A 64 36.26 -17.42 0.70
N TYR A 65 36.39 -16.35 -0.08
CA TYR A 65 36.39 -16.37 -1.54
C TYR A 65 37.45 -17.35 -2.08
N PHE A 66 38.72 -17.17 -1.70
CA PHE A 66 39.82 -18.04 -2.12
C PHE A 66 39.62 -19.49 -1.66
N LYS A 67 39.24 -19.70 -0.39
CA LYS A 67 38.98 -21.05 0.13
C LYS A 67 37.88 -21.75 -0.65
N SER A 68 36.85 -21.04 -1.08
CA SER A 68 35.74 -21.62 -1.84
C SER A 68 36.16 -22.10 -3.24
N ILE A 69 37.12 -21.41 -3.89
CA ILE A 69 37.61 -21.73 -5.24
C ILE A 69 38.73 -22.79 -5.19
N ILE A 70 39.69 -22.67 -4.27
CA ILE A 70 40.83 -23.60 -4.16
C ILE A 70 40.35 -25.01 -3.74
N ASN A 71 39.30 -25.08 -2.93
CA ASN A 71 38.75 -26.34 -2.42
C ASN A 71 37.69 -26.98 -3.33
N GLN A 72 37.53 -26.50 -4.57
CA GLN A 72 36.64 -27.12 -5.55
C GLN A 72 36.98 -28.60 -5.78
N ARG A 73 35.96 -29.40 -6.13
CA ARG A 73 36.17 -30.80 -6.55
C ARG A 73 36.83 -30.91 -7.92
N LEU A 74 36.63 -29.94 -8.79
CA LEU A 74 37.44 -29.82 -10.00
C LEU A 74 38.84 -29.33 -9.59
N ASP A 75 39.89 -29.98 -10.06
CA ASP A 75 41.24 -29.63 -9.63
C ASP A 75 41.59 -28.17 -9.98
N PHE A 76 41.84 -27.37 -8.95
CA PHE A 76 42.16 -25.95 -9.08
C PHE A 76 43.41 -25.72 -9.92
N LYS A 77 44.51 -26.42 -9.59
CA LYS A 77 45.84 -26.18 -10.19
C LYS A 77 45.85 -26.39 -11.70
N LYS A 78 45.08 -27.36 -12.21
CA LYS A 78 45.06 -27.72 -13.64
C LYS A 78 43.96 -27.02 -14.45
N ASN A 79 42.85 -26.61 -13.80
CA ASN A 79 41.62 -26.30 -14.55
C ASN A 79 41.00 -24.93 -14.23
N ILE A 80 41.45 -24.23 -13.19
CA ILE A 80 40.86 -22.95 -12.76
C ILE A 80 41.96 -21.88 -12.64
N PHE A 81 41.72 -20.74 -13.28
CA PHE A 81 42.58 -19.56 -13.25
C PHE A 81 41.79 -18.37 -12.69
N ILE A 82 42.46 -17.49 -11.97
CA ILE A 82 41.87 -16.31 -11.33
C ILE A 82 42.71 -15.09 -11.70
N ILE A 83 42.06 -14.05 -12.19
CA ILE A 83 42.61 -12.73 -12.44
C ILE A 83 41.91 -11.77 -11.48
N LEU A 84 42.67 -11.24 -10.52
CA LEU A 84 42.19 -10.30 -9.53
C LEU A 84 42.68 -8.91 -9.91
N VAL A 85 41.75 -8.01 -10.16
CA VAL A 85 42.05 -6.63 -10.52
C VAL A 85 41.70 -5.74 -9.34
N ASP A 86 42.73 -5.29 -8.63
CA ASP A 86 42.63 -4.33 -7.54
C ASP A 86 42.41 -2.92 -8.10
N ASP A 87 41.24 -2.36 -7.82
CA ASP A 87 40.73 -1.09 -8.31
C ASP A 87 41.03 0.05 -7.31
N GLY A 88 42.24 0.06 -6.76
CA GLY A 88 42.72 1.09 -5.84
C GLY A 88 42.32 0.86 -4.38
N SER A 89 42.35 -0.38 -3.90
CA SER A 89 42.08 -0.72 -2.49
C SER A 89 43.06 -0.02 -1.55
N THR A 90 42.57 0.42 -0.41
CA THR A 90 43.32 1.06 0.68
C THR A 90 43.44 0.17 1.91
N ASP A 91 42.78 -1.00 1.92
CA ASP A 91 42.85 -2.01 2.97
C ASP A 91 43.92 -3.09 2.67
N ASN A 92 43.93 -4.19 3.44
CA ASN A 92 44.92 -5.26 3.25
C ASN A 92 44.61 -6.21 2.07
N SER A 93 43.65 -5.89 1.18
CA SER A 93 43.26 -6.76 0.07
C SER A 93 44.45 -7.20 -0.79
N ALA A 94 45.29 -6.25 -1.22
CA ALA A 94 46.47 -6.54 -2.03
C ALA A 94 47.43 -7.54 -1.37
N GLN A 95 47.64 -7.42 -0.05
CA GLN A 95 48.55 -8.29 0.70
C GLN A 95 48.01 -9.72 0.83
N ILE A 96 46.70 -9.86 1.06
CA ILE A 96 46.02 -11.16 1.10
C ILE A 96 46.14 -11.84 -0.28
N ILE A 97 45.86 -11.11 -1.36
CA ILE A 97 45.93 -11.65 -2.73
C ILE A 97 47.34 -12.11 -3.06
N LYS A 98 48.36 -11.29 -2.78
CA LYS A 98 49.77 -11.66 -3.00
C LYS A 98 50.18 -12.90 -2.21
N THR A 99 49.59 -13.13 -1.04
CA THR A 99 49.83 -14.34 -0.23
C THR A 99 49.31 -15.61 -0.92
N TYR A 100 48.10 -15.55 -1.51
CA TYR A 100 47.57 -16.67 -2.30
C TYR A 100 48.29 -16.83 -3.64
N GLN A 101 48.66 -15.73 -4.29
CA GLN A 101 49.45 -15.73 -5.52
C GLN A 101 50.79 -16.45 -5.34
N LYS A 102 51.52 -16.18 -4.25
CA LYS A 102 52.77 -16.89 -3.94
C LYS A 102 52.57 -18.42 -3.82
N LYS A 103 51.42 -18.86 -3.32
CA LYS A 103 51.09 -20.30 -3.20
C LYS A 103 50.67 -20.92 -4.53
N TYR A 104 50.08 -20.13 -5.44
CA TYR A 104 49.54 -20.59 -6.71
C TYR A 104 49.89 -19.64 -7.88
N PRO A 105 51.19 -19.44 -8.19
CA PRO A 105 51.65 -18.39 -9.11
C PRO A 105 51.22 -18.61 -10.57
N LYS A 106 50.86 -19.85 -10.94
CA LYS A 106 50.33 -20.18 -12.27
C LYS A 106 48.82 -19.96 -12.40
N ASN A 107 48.10 -19.92 -11.28
CA ASN A 107 46.63 -19.89 -11.27
C ASN A 107 46.08 -18.53 -10.83
N ILE A 108 46.84 -17.73 -10.08
CA ILE A 108 46.37 -16.46 -9.52
C ILE A 108 47.23 -15.32 -10.07
N ILE A 109 46.59 -14.42 -10.79
CA ILE A 109 47.18 -13.17 -11.29
C ILE A 109 46.62 -12.00 -10.49
N TYR A 110 47.49 -11.09 -10.09
CA TYR A 110 47.14 -9.84 -9.45
C TYR A 110 47.49 -8.68 -10.40
N LEU A 111 46.52 -7.83 -10.68
CA LEU A 111 46.66 -6.59 -11.42
C LEU A 111 46.23 -5.43 -10.51
N TYR A 112 46.94 -4.30 -10.60
CA TYR A 112 46.58 -3.07 -9.90
C TYR A 112 46.24 -1.99 -10.92
N LYS A 113 45.21 -1.19 -10.61
CA LYS A 113 44.88 0.06 -11.32
C LYS A 113 44.35 1.09 -10.32
N GLU A 114 44.41 2.37 -10.70
CA GLU A 114 43.70 3.42 -9.99
C GLU A 114 42.18 3.20 -10.07
N ASN A 115 41.44 3.65 -9.05
CA ASN A 115 40.00 3.39 -8.93
C ASN A 115 39.21 3.96 -10.13
N GLY A 116 38.61 3.05 -10.90
CA GLY A 116 37.73 3.39 -12.03
C GLY A 116 36.31 2.85 -11.87
N GLY A 117 36.06 2.00 -10.90
CA GLY A 117 34.83 1.22 -10.72
C GLY A 117 34.95 -0.21 -11.24
N GLN A 118 34.05 -1.08 -10.77
CA GLN A 118 34.05 -2.52 -11.04
C GLN A 118 34.05 -2.88 -12.54
N ALA A 119 33.30 -2.13 -13.36
CA ALA A 119 33.28 -2.32 -14.82
C ALA A 119 34.69 -2.16 -15.43
N SER A 120 35.42 -1.12 -15.03
CA SER A 120 36.77 -0.84 -15.50
C SER A 120 37.76 -1.94 -15.09
N ALA A 121 37.66 -2.42 -13.85
CA ALA A 121 38.46 -3.53 -13.36
C ALA A 121 38.18 -4.85 -14.10
N ARG A 122 36.90 -5.21 -14.31
CA ARG A 122 36.53 -6.41 -15.09
C ARG A 122 37.02 -6.31 -16.56
N ASN A 123 36.92 -5.13 -17.17
CA ASN A 123 37.45 -4.88 -18.52
C ASN A 123 38.97 -5.01 -18.59
N LEU A 124 39.72 -4.53 -17.60
CA LEU A 124 41.17 -4.72 -17.53
C LEU A 124 41.52 -6.21 -17.44
N GLY A 125 40.76 -7.01 -16.70
CA GLY A 125 40.93 -8.46 -16.66
C GLY A 125 40.68 -9.13 -18.02
N LEU A 126 39.63 -8.72 -18.74
CA LEU A 126 39.36 -9.21 -20.10
C LEU A 126 40.45 -8.83 -21.10
N LYS A 127 40.95 -7.59 -20.99
CA LYS A 127 42.08 -7.09 -21.79
C LYS A 127 43.34 -7.90 -21.51
N TYR A 128 43.65 -8.16 -20.23
CA TYR A 128 44.79 -8.98 -19.85
C TYR A 128 44.70 -10.39 -20.44
N MET A 129 43.54 -11.05 -20.37
CA MET A 129 43.34 -12.36 -21.02
C MET A 129 43.63 -12.31 -22.52
N GLN A 130 43.20 -11.24 -23.19
CA GLN A 130 43.38 -11.05 -24.63
C GLN A 130 44.85 -10.81 -25.00
N GLU A 131 45.55 -9.95 -24.25
CA GLU A 131 46.96 -9.61 -24.50
C GLU A 131 47.92 -10.75 -24.14
N ASN A 132 47.49 -11.69 -23.31
CA ASN A 132 48.30 -12.85 -22.88
C ASN A 132 47.79 -14.17 -23.47
N ASP A 133 47.03 -14.12 -24.57
CA ASP A 133 46.57 -15.27 -25.37
C ASP A 133 45.96 -16.43 -24.55
N TYR A 134 45.15 -16.10 -23.54
CA TYR A 134 44.50 -17.12 -22.69
C TYR A 134 43.58 -18.01 -23.54
N GLN A 135 43.85 -19.33 -23.52
CA GLN A 135 43.08 -20.33 -24.28
C GLN A 135 41.90 -20.93 -23.51
N THR A 136 41.57 -20.40 -22.32
CA THR A 136 40.49 -20.94 -21.48
C THR A 136 39.12 -20.66 -22.10
N PRO A 137 38.28 -21.68 -22.36
CA PRO A 137 37.01 -21.46 -23.08
C PRO A 137 35.94 -20.69 -22.30
N TRP A 138 35.93 -20.78 -20.97
CA TRP A 138 34.88 -20.21 -20.13
C TRP A 138 35.43 -19.14 -19.19
N VAL A 139 34.74 -18.01 -19.12
CA VAL A 139 35.03 -16.91 -18.19
C VAL A 139 33.85 -16.61 -17.29
N THR A 140 34.10 -16.22 -16.04
CA THR A 140 33.08 -15.79 -15.08
C THR A 140 33.59 -14.62 -14.23
N PHE A 141 32.68 -13.85 -13.65
CA PHE A 141 32.98 -12.58 -12.99
C PHE A 141 32.63 -12.56 -11.50
N THR A 142 32.86 -13.67 -10.80
CA THR A 142 32.42 -13.84 -9.40
C THR A 142 32.94 -12.73 -8.50
N ASP A 143 32.12 -12.16 -7.64
CA ASP A 143 32.54 -11.03 -6.80
C ASP A 143 33.38 -11.52 -5.60
N PRO A 144 34.41 -10.75 -5.18
CA PRO A 144 35.36 -11.18 -4.15
C PRO A 144 34.82 -11.12 -2.71
N ASP A 145 33.63 -10.53 -2.52
CA ASP A 145 32.87 -10.55 -1.27
C ASP A 145 31.87 -11.73 -1.16
N ASP A 146 31.76 -12.51 -2.24
CA ASP A 146 30.94 -13.71 -2.34
C ASP A 146 31.77 -15.01 -2.26
N PHE A 147 31.11 -16.16 -2.36
CA PHE A 147 31.79 -17.46 -2.37
C PHE A 147 30.97 -18.54 -3.09
N LEU A 148 31.63 -19.65 -3.45
CA LEU A 148 31.04 -20.71 -4.29
C LEU A 148 30.84 -22.02 -3.51
N ASP A 149 29.81 -22.82 -3.85
CA ASP A 149 29.73 -24.21 -3.36
C ASP A 149 30.90 -25.03 -3.92
N ARG A 150 31.38 -25.99 -3.13
CA ARG A 150 32.50 -26.89 -3.49
C ARG A 150 32.34 -27.63 -4.83
N ASN A 151 31.10 -27.82 -5.30
CA ASN A 151 30.80 -28.49 -6.55
C ASN A 151 30.55 -27.51 -7.73
N TYR A 152 30.68 -26.20 -7.53
CA TYR A 152 30.32 -25.18 -8.53
C TYR A 152 30.87 -25.47 -9.93
N PHE A 153 32.19 -25.61 -10.08
CA PHE A 153 32.81 -25.91 -11.38
C PHE A 153 32.71 -27.39 -11.75
N TYR A 154 32.64 -28.29 -10.76
CA TYR A 154 32.49 -29.72 -11.03
C TYR A 154 31.17 -30.03 -11.75
N GLU A 155 30.06 -29.45 -11.29
CA GLU A 155 28.74 -29.65 -11.90
C GLU A 155 28.67 -29.06 -13.31
N VAL A 156 29.28 -27.89 -13.51
CA VAL A 156 29.39 -27.26 -14.83
C VAL A 156 30.17 -28.16 -15.78
N ASP A 157 31.35 -28.63 -15.37
CA ASP A 157 32.23 -29.47 -16.18
C ASP A 157 31.59 -30.82 -16.53
N GLN A 158 30.90 -31.44 -15.56
CA GLN A 158 30.14 -32.66 -15.80
C GLN A 158 29.02 -32.46 -16.82
N PHE A 159 28.25 -31.38 -16.67
CA PHE A 159 27.12 -31.13 -17.56
C PHE A 159 27.59 -30.88 -19.00
N LEU A 160 28.64 -30.07 -19.18
CA LEU A 160 29.21 -29.78 -20.49
C LEU A 160 29.79 -31.02 -21.18
N ALA A 161 30.43 -31.92 -20.41
CA ALA A 161 31.02 -33.15 -20.96
C ALA A 161 29.99 -34.06 -21.63
N THR A 162 28.75 -34.06 -21.15
CA THR A 162 27.66 -34.93 -21.65
C THR A 162 26.71 -34.22 -22.63
N HIS A 163 26.92 -32.94 -22.96
CA HIS A 163 25.99 -32.10 -23.75
C HIS A 163 26.74 -31.25 -24.81
N LYS A 164 27.67 -31.88 -25.54
CA LYS A 164 28.58 -31.18 -26.47
C LYS A 164 27.87 -30.55 -27.67
N ASP A 165 26.76 -31.14 -28.12
CA ASP A 165 26.04 -30.73 -29.33
C ASP A 165 24.97 -29.63 -29.08
N ASN A 166 24.87 -29.11 -27.85
CA ASN A 166 23.79 -28.19 -27.47
C ASN A 166 24.08 -26.71 -27.70
N ASN A 167 25.23 -26.35 -28.30
CA ASN A 167 25.63 -24.96 -28.61
C ASN A 167 25.51 -23.99 -27.40
N ILE A 168 25.87 -24.46 -26.21
CA ILE A 168 25.75 -23.68 -24.97
C ILE A 168 26.81 -22.58 -24.97
N CYS A 169 26.39 -21.32 -24.91
CA CYS A 169 27.27 -20.15 -24.85
C CYS A 169 27.28 -19.45 -23.49
N MET A 170 26.27 -19.70 -22.66
CA MET A 170 26.08 -19.04 -21.37
C MET A 170 25.57 -20.05 -20.34
N ILE A 171 26.06 -19.97 -19.10
CA ILE A 171 25.68 -20.86 -18.00
C ILE A 171 25.30 -20.03 -16.77
N SER A 172 24.00 -19.99 -16.47
CA SER A 172 23.42 -19.34 -15.31
C SER A 172 23.40 -20.30 -14.11
N THR A 173 24.13 -19.97 -13.05
CA THR A 173 24.26 -20.82 -11.87
C THR A 173 23.27 -20.43 -10.78
N LYS A 174 22.87 -21.38 -9.92
CA LYS A 174 21.89 -21.14 -8.86
C LYS A 174 22.43 -20.14 -7.83
N THR A 175 21.84 -18.95 -7.79
CA THR A 175 22.13 -17.96 -6.74
C THR A 175 21.38 -18.30 -5.44
N VAL A 176 22.10 -18.22 -4.33
CA VAL A 176 21.56 -18.34 -2.96
C VAL A 176 22.03 -17.14 -2.15
N PHE A 177 21.10 -16.46 -1.49
CA PHE A 177 21.46 -15.34 -0.61
C PHE A 177 22.02 -15.87 0.71
N TYR A 178 23.17 -15.35 1.15
CA TYR A 178 23.81 -15.71 2.40
C TYR A 178 23.85 -14.50 3.33
N ASN A 179 23.26 -14.63 4.52
CA ASN A 179 23.37 -13.63 5.57
C ASN A 179 24.51 -14.05 6.50
N HIS A 180 25.57 -13.23 6.53
CA HIS A 180 26.78 -13.52 7.29
C HIS A 180 26.52 -13.50 8.80
N GLU A 181 25.80 -12.50 9.31
CA GLU A 181 25.48 -12.34 10.74
C GLU A 181 24.67 -13.51 11.31
N LYS A 182 23.66 -13.95 10.56
CA LYS A 182 22.76 -15.04 10.96
C LYS A 182 23.29 -16.42 10.59
N GLN A 183 24.42 -16.47 9.86
CA GLN A 183 24.97 -17.68 9.23
C GLN A 183 23.88 -18.52 8.56
N ALA A 184 23.03 -17.87 7.77
CA ALA A 184 21.83 -18.47 7.21
C ALA A 184 21.70 -18.16 5.72
N SER A 185 21.29 -19.18 4.96
CA SER A 185 21.04 -19.08 3.52
C SER A 185 19.54 -18.98 3.22
N TYR A 186 19.20 -18.16 2.24
CA TYR A 186 17.84 -17.96 1.74
C TYR A 186 17.84 -18.15 0.22
N GLU A 187 16.79 -18.80 -0.30
CA GLU A 187 16.71 -19.02 -1.74
C GLU A 187 16.37 -17.73 -2.49
N HIS A 188 16.92 -17.60 -3.70
CA HIS A 188 16.63 -16.47 -4.57
C HIS A 188 15.12 -16.41 -4.94
N PRO A 189 14.48 -15.24 -5.00
CA PRO A 189 13.04 -15.11 -5.31
C PRO A 189 12.62 -15.75 -6.63
N MET A 190 13.52 -15.79 -7.61
CA MET A 190 13.27 -16.41 -8.92
C MET A 190 13.71 -17.89 -9.03
N LYS A 191 14.01 -18.57 -7.91
CA LYS A 191 14.50 -19.96 -7.93
C LYS A 191 13.60 -20.90 -8.73
N ASP A 192 12.28 -20.74 -8.63
CA ASP A 192 11.30 -21.64 -9.24
C ASP A 192 11.09 -21.34 -10.73
N LEU A 193 11.62 -20.21 -11.21
CA LEU A 193 11.59 -19.83 -12.63
C LEU A 193 12.92 -20.17 -13.31
N LYS A 194 14.04 -19.78 -12.67
CA LYS A 194 15.38 -19.91 -13.25
C LYS A 194 16.02 -21.27 -12.97
N TRP A 195 15.79 -21.86 -11.80
CA TRP A 195 16.52 -23.07 -11.34
C TRP A 195 15.58 -24.12 -10.75
N HIS A 196 14.40 -24.28 -11.33
CA HIS A 196 13.49 -25.37 -10.95
C HIS A 196 14.11 -26.75 -11.26
N SER A 197 14.73 -26.86 -12.44
CA SER A 197 15.49 -28.01 -12.93
C SER A 197 16.71 -27.54 -13.72
N ASN A 198 17.62 -28.46 -14.05
CA ASN A 198 18.67 -28.18 -15.02
C ASN A 198 18.02 -28.10 -16.40
N CYS A 199 18.12 -26.97 -17.10
CA CYS A 199 17.50 -26.82 -18.41
C CYS A 199 18.38 -26.04 -19.38
N ILE A 200 18.38 -26.48 -20.63
CA ILE A 200 18.98 -25.77 -21.75
C ILE A 200 17.85 -25.03 -22.47
N VAL A 201 17.99 -23.72 -22.58
CA VAL A 201 17.00 -22.86 -23.23
C VAL A 201 17.66 -22.25 -24.45
N ASN A 202 17.06 -22.45 -25.63
CA ASN A 202 17.47 -21.67 -26.80
C ASN A 202 17.16 -20.20 -26.52
N ASN A 203 18.13 -19.32 -26.73
CA ASN A 203 18.04 -17.92 -26.36
C ASN A 203 16.82 -17.23 -27.01
N LYS A 204 16.39 -17.62 -28.21
CA LYS A 204 15.16 -17.10 -28.84
C LYS A 204 13.88 -17.34 -28.03
N ASN A 205 13.85 -18.37 -27.18
CA ASN A 205 12.71 -18.76 -26.34
C ASN A 205 12.87 -18.31 -24.88
N PHE A 206 13.88 -17.49 -24.59
CA PHE A 206 14.16 -17.03 -23.24
C PHE A 206 13.11 -16.00 -22.80
N LEU A 207 12.42 -16.21 -21.68
CA LEU A 207 11.31 -15.33 -21.25
C LEU A 207 11.52 -14.70 -19.87
N TYR A 208 12.64 -14.98 -19.20
CA TYR A 208 12.88 -14.64 -17.80
C TYR A 208 13.88 -13.50 -17.65
N GLN A 209 14.02 -12.88 -16.49
CA GLN A 209 15.06 -11.88 -16.25
C GLN A 209 16.48 -12.42 -16.56
N MET A 210 17.32 -11.62 -17.23
CA MET A 210 18.72 -11.92 -17.48
C MET A 210 19.48 -12.17 -16.16
N PRO A 211 20.26 -13.27 -16.01
CA PRO A 211 21.18 -13.41 -14.89
C PRO A 211 22.28 -12.34 -14.95
N ALA A 212 22.79 -11.95 -13.79
CA ALA A 212 23.89 -11.00 -13.70
C ALA A 212 25.23 -11.68 -14.03
N ALA A 213 26.19 -10.91 -14.54
CA ALA A 213 27.51 -11.42 -14.93
C ALA A 213 28.26 -12.18 -13.82
N PRO A 214 28.23 -11.75 -12.53
CA PRO A 214 28.94 -12.47 -11.45
C PRO A 214 28.44 -13.90 -11.22
N THR A 215 27.17 -14.16 -11.54
CA THR A 215 26.51 -15.47 -11.33
C THR A 215 26.53 -16.36 -12.57
N THR A 216 27.20 -15.92 -13.63
CA THR A 216 27.11 -16.51 -14.97
C THR A 216 28.50 -16.84 -15.52
N LEU A 217 28.60 -17.94 -16.27
CA LEU A 217 29.78 -18.25 -17.09
C LEU A 217 29.47 -17.99 -18.57
N PHE A 218 30.45 -17.45 -19.28
CA PHE A 218 30.35 -17.04 -20.68
C PHE A 218 31.44 -17.72 -21.51
N LEU A 219 31.15 -18.06 -22.76
CA LEU A 219 32.19 -18.50 -23.70
C LEU A 219 33.08 -17.30 -24.07
N TYR A 220 34.36 -17.40 -23.74
CA TYR A 220 35.32 -16.31 -23.93
C TYR A 220 35.48 -15.95 -25.42
N LYS A 221 35.46 -16.95 -26.31
CA LYS A 221 35.55 -16.71 -27.77
C LYS A 221 34.46 -15.77 -28.31
N GLU A 222 33.25 -15.81 -27.74
CA GLU A 222 32.16 -14.94 -28.18
C GLU A 222 32.36 -13.50 -27.65
N ILE A 223 32.88 -13.35 -26.42
CA ILE A 223 33.28 -12.05 -25.88
C ILE A 223 34.35 -11.39 -26.75
N GLN A 224 35.35 -12.17 -27.18
CA GLN A 224 36.42 -11.69 -28.06
C GLN A 224 35.88 -11.33 -29.45
N LYS A 225 35.14 -12.25 -30.08
CA LYS A 225 34.60 -12.09 -31.44
C LYS A 225 33.77 -10.82 -31.60
N TYR A 226 32.94 -10.51 -30.60
CA TYR A 226 32.05 -9.34 -30.64
C TYR A 226 32.56 -8.15 -29.81
N ASN A 227 33.78 -8.23 -29.28
CA ASN A 227 34.40 -7.21 -28.42
C ASN A 227 33.45 -6.70 -27.31
N ILE A 228 32.80 -7.63 -26.61
CA ILE A 228 31.83 -7.29 -25.56
C ILE A 228 32.61 -6.82 -24.32
N ARG A 229 32.17 -5.69 -23.74
CA ARG A 229 32.80 -5.03 -22.60
C ARG A 229 31.75 -4.56 -21.61
N PHE A 230 32.13 -4.46 -20.34
CA PHE A 230 31.31 -3.78 -19.34
C PHE A 230 31.29 -2.30 -19.68
N LYS A 231 30.12 -1.67 -19.60
CA LYS A 231 30.03 -0.23 -19.86
C LYS A 231 30.68 0.52 -18.71
N GLU A 232 31.70 1.33 -19.01
CA GLU A 232 32.34 2.22 -18.04
C GLU A 232 31.65 3.58 -17.99
N GLY A 233 31.76 4.27 -16.87
CA GLY A 233 31.22 5.62 -16.65
C GLY A 233 30.47 5.74 -15.32
N GLU A 234 29.97 6.94 -15.05
CA GLU A 234 29.29 7.24 -13.78
C GLU A 234 28.10 6.33 -13.50
N HIS A 235 27.25 6.06 -14.50
CA HIS A 235 26.11 5.15 -14.39
C HIS A 235 26.49 3.74 -13.89
N SER A 236 27.61 3.20 -14.38
CA SER A 236 28.09 1.85 -14.03
C SER A 236 28.46 1.66 -12.57
N ARG A 237 28.63 2.77 -11.82
CA ARG A 237 28.89 2.75 -10.38
C ARG A 237 27.62 2.56 -9.55
N TYR A 238 26.46 2.74 -10.16
CA TYR A 238 25.14 2.68 -9.50
C TYR A 238 24.30 1.48 -9.97
N GLY A 239 24.95 0.47 -10.55
CA GLY A 239 24.38 -0.82 -10.94
C GLY A 239 23.93 -0.90 -12.40
N PHE A 240 23.44 -2.09 -12.79
CA PHE A 240 22.98 -2.47 -14.14
C PHE A 240 24.10 -2.79 -15.15
N GLU A 241 25.38 -2.51 -14.86
CA GLU A 241 26.49 -2.77 -15.77
C GLU A 241 26.74 -4.27 -16.00
N ASP A 242 26.53 -5.07 -14.97
CA ASP A 242 26.64 -6.53 -14.96
C ASP A 242 25.54 -7.22 -15.76
N VAL A 243 24.32 -6.72 -15.62
CA VAL A 243 23.15 -7.15 -16.38
C VAL A 243 23.29 -6.68 -17.83
N GLU A 244 23.71 -5.44 -18.06
CA GLU A 244 23.92 -4.89 -19.39
C GLU A 244 24.96 -5.70 -20.17
N PHE A 245 26.09 -6.06 -19.54
CA PHE A 245 27.06 -6.96 -20.15
C PHE A 245 26.43 -8.28 -20.59
N SER A 246 25.62 -8.88 -19.71
CA SER A 246 24.94 -10.15 -19.99
C SER A 246 23.90 -10.02 -21.10
N LEU A 247 23.19 -8.89 -21.17
CA LEU A 247 22.23 -8.56 -22.23
C LEU A 247 22.92 -8.36 -23.59
N LEU A 248 24.04 -7.64 -23.63
CA LEU A 248 24.83 -7.45 -24.84
C LEU A 248 25.40 -8.79 -25.32
N TYR A 249 25.93 -9.62 -24.42
CA TYR A 249 26.37 -10.97 -24.76
C TYR A 249 25.24 -11.82 -25.33
N PHE A 250 24.07 -11.78 -24.69
CA PHE A 250 22.89 -12.50 -25.14
C PHE A 250 22.41 -12.01 -26.51
N LEU A 251 22.45 -10.71 -26.78
CA LEU A 251 22.11 -10.12 -28.09
C LEU A 251 22.96 -10.72 -29.21
N TYR A 252 24.28 -10.80 -29.03
CA TYR A 252 25.19 -11.33 -30.04
C TYR A 252 25.17 -12.87 -30.14
N SER A 253 24.69 -13.54 -29.10
CA SER A 253 24.54 -15.00 -29.05
C SER A 253 23.08 -15.45 -29.08
N PHE A 254 22.21 -14.65 -29.71
CA PHE A 254 20.76 -14.86 -29.69
C PHE A 254 20.28 -16.21 -30.25
N TYR A 255 21.06 -16.82 -31.15
CA TYR A 255 20.75 -18.13 -31.74
C TYR A 255 21.43 -19.31 -31.03
N ASN A 256 22.21 -19.05 -29.98
CA ASN A 256 22.83 -20.07 -29.13
C ASN A 256 21.89 -20.49 -27.99
N SER A 257 22.39 -21.35 -27.11
CA SER A 257 21.67 -21.83 -25.94
C SER A 257 22.27 -21.32 -24.63
N THR A 258 21.40 -21.04 -23.66
CA THR A 258 21.76 -20.79 -22.26
C THR A 258 21.41 -21.99 -21.41
N LEU A 259 22.35 -22.44 -20.59
CA LEU A 259 22.12 -23.45 -19.57
C LEU A 259 21.77 -22.78 -18.23
N PHE A 260 20.65 -23.16 -17.64
CA PHE A 260 20.36 -22.90 -16.24
C PHE A 260 20.70 -24.13 -15.41
N LEU A 261 21.73 -24.01 -14.57
CA LEU A 261 22.27 -25.14 -13.82
C LEU A 261 21.95 -24.99 -12.33
N LYS A 262 21.00 -25.79 -11.85
CA LYS A 262 20.53 -25.79 -10.45
C LYS A 262 21.57 -26.35 -9.47
N SER A 263 22.39 -27.30 -9.92
CA SER A 263 23.36 -28.00 -9.06
C SER A 263 24.64 -27.20 -8.80
N SER A 264 24.96 -26.23 -9.65
CA SER A 264 26.06 -25.28 -9.42
C SER A 264 25.55 -24.08 -8.63
N ILE A 265 26.09 -23.86 -7.42
CA ILE A 265 25.53 -22.91 -6.44
C ILE A 265 26.52 -21.77 -6.15
N TYR A 266 26.06 -20.55 -6.38
CA TYR A 266 26.72 -19.29 -6.05
C TYR A 266 26.11 -18.69 -4.78
N PHE A 267 26.93 -18.35 -3.77
CA PHE A 267 26.46 -17.70 -2.55
C PHE A 267 26.70 -16.20 -2.61
N TYR A 268 25.61 -15.46 -2.77
CA TYR A 268 25.59 -14.00 -2.78
C TYR A 268 25.39 -13.45 -1.37
N ARG A 269 26.39 -12.74 -0.83
CA ARG A 269 26.42 -12.22 0.54
C ARG A 269 25.57 -10.96 0.65
N LYS A 270 24.65 -10.92 1.62
CA LYS A 270 23.86 -9.72 1.98
C LYS A 270 24.25 -9.23 3.37
N ASN A 271 24.90 -8.06 3.45
CA ASN A 271 25.24 -7.39 4.70
C ASN A 271 24.36 -6.15 4.90
N HIS A 272 23.93 -5.86 6.13
CA HIS A 272 22.96 -4.79 6.40
C HIS A 272 23.56 -3.37 6.38
N GLY A 273 24.89 -3.19 6.38
CA GLY A 273 25.53 -1.88 6.57
C GLY A 273 26.24 -1.22 5.37
N ALA A 274 26.45 -1.90 4.22
CA ALA A 274 27.27 -1.34 3.13
C ALA A 274 26.85 -1.77 1.70
N ASN A 275 25.56 -2.08 1.48
CA ASN A 275 25.13 -2.54 0.15
C ASN A 275 25.22 -1.41 -0.89
N THR A 276 25.98 -1.65 -1.96
CA THR A 276 26.06 -0.81 -3.15
C THR A 276 24.68 -0.52 -3.75
N THR A 277 23.76 -1.48 -3.72
CA THR A 277 22.37 -1.31 -4.16
C THR A 277 21.61 -0.26 -3.33
N PHE A 278 21.84 -0.17 -2.02
CA PHE A 278 21.18 0.84 -1.20
C PHE A 278 21.69 2.24 -1.51
N LYS A 279 23.00 2.39 -1.72
CA LYS A 279 23.61 3.66 -2.18
C LYS A 279 23.10 4.04 -3.57
N ALA A 280 22.93 3.08 -4.47
CA ALA A 280 22.40 3.32 -5.81
C ALA A 280 20.97 3.90 -5.81
N LEU A 281 20.11 3.48 -4.86
CA LEU A 281 18.74 4.01 -4.74
C LEU A 281 18.68 5.52 -4.42
N GLN A 282 19.78 6.10 -3.95
CA GLN A 282 19.93 7.51 -3.61
C GLN A 282 20.60 8.32 -4.72
N HIS A 283 20.76 7.74 -5.92
CA HIS A 283 21.42 8.40 -7.04
C HIS A 283 20.55 8.39 -8.31
N LYS A 284 20.58 9.48 -9.08
CA LYS A 284 19.70 9.67 -10.25
C LYS A 284 19.97 8.67 -11.38
N GLU A 285 21.21 8.21 -11.51
CA GLU A 285 21.62 7.26 -12.55
C GLU A 285 20.96 5.89 -12.41
N TYR A 286 20.54 5.49 -11.20
CA TYR A 286 19.77 4.27 -11.02
C TYR A 286 18.38 4.35 -11.67
N TYR A 287 17.78 5.55 -11.72
CA TYR A 287 16.45 5.77 -12.29
C TYR A 287 16.54 6.19 -13.76
N ILE A 288 17.22 7.31 -14.06
CA ILE A 288 17.34 7.86 -15.42
C ILE A 288 18.28 7.03 -16.28
N GLY A 289 19.49 6.75 -15.77
CA GLY A 289 20.51 6.00 -16.50
C GLY A 289 20.02 4.62 -16.89
N THR A 290 19.50 3.85 -15.93
CA THR A 290 18.98 2.49 -16.19
C THR A 290 17.88 2.50 -17.25
N GLN A 291 16.89 3.39 -17.14
CA GLN A 291 15.78 3.45 -18.10
C GLN A 291 16.23 3.88 -19.50
N SER A 292 17.19 4.82 -19.58
CA SER A 292 17.81 5.23 -20.84
C SER A 292 18.58 4.07 -21.50
N ARG A 293 19.34 3.28 -20.73
CA ARG A 293 20.07 2.12 -21.24
C ARG A 293 19.13 1.01 -21.70
N ILE A 294 18.08 0.72 -20.93
CA ILE A 294 17.03 -0.23 -21.33
C ILE A 294 16.39 0.18 -22.67
N MET A 295 16.13 1.47 -22.88
CA MET A 295 15.60 1.95 -24.16
C MET A 295 16.60 1.74 -25.30
N GLN A 296 17.88 2.07 -25.09
CA GLN A 296 18.93 1.92 -26.10
C GLN A 296 19.12 0.46 -26.51
N LEU A 297 19.18 -0.43 -25.53
CA LEU A 297 19.28 -1.87 -25.74
C LEU A 297 18.04 -2.42 -26.47
N TYR A 298 16.82 -1.95 -26.17
CA TYR A 298 15.62 -2.35 -26.92
C TYR A 298 15.76 -2.08 -28.41
N ARG A 299 16.22 -0.86 -28.77
CA ARG A 299 16.44 -0.45 -30.17
C ARG A 299 17.50 -1.27 -30.88
N LEU A 300 18.48 -1.82 -30.15
CA LEU A 300 19.46 -2.74 -30.70
C LEU A 300 18.83 -4.13 -30.93
N PHE A 301 18.13 -4.67 -29.93
CA PHE A 301 17.42 -5.94 -30.03
C PHE A 301 16.40 -5.96 -31.18
N SER A 302 15.65 -4.87 -31.36
CA SER A 302 14.63 -4.75 -32.41
C SER A 302 15.20 -4.79 -33.83
N ARG A 303 16.51 -4.59 -34.01
CA ARG A 303 17.18 -4.75 -35.31
C ARG A 303 17.52 -6.21 -35.62
N ILE A 304 17.60 -7.07 -34.60
CA ILE A 304 17.96 -8.48 -34.73
C ILE A 304 16.72 -9.36 -34.82
N GLU A 305 15.74 -9.15 -33.94
CA GLU A 305 14.52 -9.95 -33.87
C GLU A 305 13.30 -9.03 -33.70
N LYS A 306 12.24 -9.32 -34.45
CA LYS A 306 10.97 -8.56 -34.37
C LYS A 306 10.10 -9.03 -33.21
N SER A 307 10.18 -10.31 -32.84
CA SER A 307 9.53 -10.85 -31.65
C SER A 307 10.34 -10.54 -30.39
N LEU A 308 9.95 -9.47 -29.69
CA LEU A 308 10.69 -8.93 -28.54
C LEU A 308 10.06 -9.25 -27.18
N ASP A 309 9.26 -10.30 -27.07
CA ASP A 309 8.52 -10.62 -25.84
C ASP A 309 9.45 -10.83 -24.64
N TYR A 310 10.62 -11.42 -24.88
CA TYR A 310 11.70 -11.48 -23.90
C TYR A 310 12.09 -10.08 -23.38
N TYR A 311 12.36 -9.17 -24.31
CA TYR A 311 12.87 -7.85 -23.98
C TYR A 311 11.82 -7.00 -23.27
N LYS A 312 10.55 -7.10 -23.66
CA LYS A 312 9.44 -6.44 -22.95
C LYS A 312 9.39 -6.87 -21.47
N ASN A 313 9.68 -8.13 -21.16
CA ASN A 313 9.78 -8.61 -19.78
C ASN A 313 10.98 -8.02 -19.00
N ILE A 314 12.08 -7.70 -19.67
CA ILE A 314 13.22 -6.98 -19.06
C ILE A 314 12.77 -5.57 -18.68
N ILE A 315 12.15 -4.84 -19.61
CA ILE A 315 11.65 -3.49 -19.36
C ILE A 315 10.73 -3.52 -18.13
N LEU A 316 9.77 -4.44 -18.09
CA LEU A 316 8.87 -4.59 -16.94
C LEU A 316 9.61 -4.90 -15.64
N TYR A 317 10.58 -5.84 -15.65
CA TYR A 317 11.33 -6.24 -14.46
C TYR A 317 12.07 -5.05 -13.85
N TYR A 318 12.85 -4.33 -14.65
CA TYR A 318 13.74 -3.26 -14.16
C TYR A 318 13.00 -1.94 -13.90
N SER A 319 11.81 -1.75 -14.48
CA SER A 319 10.94 -0.63 -14.12
C SER A 319 10.09 -0.91 -12.88
N PHE A 320 9.72 -2.18 -12.63
CA PHE A 320 8.81 -2.54 -11.53
C PHE A 320 9.35 -2.19 -10.14
N PHE A 321 10.59 -2.56 -9.80
CA PHE A 321 11.11 -2.33 -8.44
C PHE A 321 11.22 -0.85 -8.08
N PRO A 322 11.77 0.04 -8.96
CA PRO A 322 11.71 1.48 -8.76
C PRO A 322 10.27 1.98 -8.59
N ILE A 323 9.36 1.65 -9.51
CA ILE A 323 7.95 2.06 -9.45
C ILE A 323 7.32 1.65 -8.11
N LYS A 324 7.46 0.38 -7.74
CA LYS A 324 6.96 -0.17 -6.47
C LYS A 324 7.47 0.59 -5.26
N SER A 325 8.73 1.05 -5.29
CA SER A 325 9.33 1.77 -4.17
C SER A 325 8.85 3.23 -4.08
N LEU A 326 8.37 3.81 -5.17
CA LEU A 326 8.02 5.23 -5.31
C LEU A 326 6.52 5.51 -5.22
N ILE A 327 5.66 4.50 -5.36
CA ILE A 327 4.21 4.67 -5.16
C ILE A 327 3.95 5.21 -3.75
N ASN A 328 3.21 6.31 -3.68
CA ASN A 328 3.01 7.07 -2.45
C ASN A 328 4.33 7.36 -1.73
N SER A 329 5.45 7.57 -2.41
CA SER A 329 6.75 7.93 -1.80
C SER A 329 7.66 8.80 -2.70
N PRO A 330 7.16 9.90 -3.31
CA PRO A 330 7.97 10.80 -4.13
C PRO A 330 9.15 11.42 -3.37
N GLU A 331 9.07 11.57 -2.05
CA GLU A 331 10.15 12.11 -1.21
C GLU A 331 11.46 11.30 -1.30
N LYS A 332 11.40 10.03 -1.74
CA LYS A 332 12.60 9.22 -1.98
C LYS A 332 13.45 9.74 -3.13
N LEU A 333 12.91 10.59 -4.00
CA LEU A 333 13.63 11.28 -5.07
C LEU A 333 13.89 12.76 -4.72
N SER A 334 13.95 13.12 -3.44
CA SER A 334 14.25 14.51 -3.01
C SER A 334 15.62 15.00 -3.48
N PHE A 335 16.56 14.10 -3.79
CA PHE A 335 17.85 14.41 -4.37
C PHE A 335 17.80 14.75 -5.88
N MET A 336 16.65 14.56 -6.55
CA MET A 336 16.45 14.88 -7.96
C MET A 336 15.69 16.20 -8.11
N GLY A 337 16.13 17.05 -9.04
CA GLY A 337 15.38 18.24 -9.45
C GLY A 337 14.10 17.88 -10.23
N GLU A 338 13.18 18.83 -10.38
CA GLU A 338 11.88 18.56 -11.03
C GLU A 338 12.05 18.17 -12.51
N ASN A 339 12.98 18.81 -13.23
CA ASN A 339 13.33 18.44 -14.61
C ASN A 339 13.86 17.00 -14.72
N GLU A 340 14.60 16.51 -13.71
CA GLU A 340 15.14 15.16 -13.69
C GLU A 340 14.03 14.12 -13.42
N LYS A 341 13.08 14.44 -12.53
CA LYS A 341 11.89 13.59 -12.31
C LYS A 341 11.02 13.52 -13.56
N GLN A 342 10.83 14.66 -14.24
CA GLN A 342 10.11 14.70 -15.50
C GLN A 342 10.82 13.86 -16.57
N ARG A 343 12.14 13.96 -16.67
CA ARG A 343 12.93 13.13 -17.57
C ARG A 343 12.79 11.64 -17.27
N TYR A 344 12.72 11.25 -16.00
CA TYR A 344 12.48 9.87 -15.61
C TYR A 344 11.09 9.39 -16.07
N LEU A 345 10.05 10.20 -15.91
CA LEU A 345 8.70 9.90 -16.41
C LEU A 345 8.66 9.74 -17.93
N GLU A 346 9.30 10.63 -18.69
CA GLU A 346 9.40 10.52 -20.15
C GLU A 346 10.06 9.21 -20.58
N LEU A 347 11.14 8.80 -19.90
CA LEU A 347 11.83 7.54 -20.19
C LEU A 347 10.94 6.33 -19.88
N LEU A 348 10.16 6.38 -18.80
CA LEU A 348 9.18 5.34 -18.50
C LEU A 348 8.09 5.28 -19.59
N ASP A 349 7.53 6.42 -20.01
CA ASP A 349 6.54 6.47 -21.09
C ASP A 349 7.08 5.87 -22.38
N GLN A 350 8.31 6.24 -22.76
CA GLN A 350 8.98 5.68 -23.93
C GLN A 350 9.17 4.16 -23.81
N ASN A 351 9.63 3.68 -22.65
CA ASN A 351 9.83 2.25 -22.42
C ASN A 351 8.50 1.46 -22.41
N PHE A 352 7.44 1.99 -21.79
CA PHE A 352 6.12 1.35 -21.77
C PHE A 352 5.35 1.46 -23.10
N SER A 353 5.74 2.39 -23.99
CA SER A 353 5.21 2.46 -25.36
C SER A 353 5.53 1.19 -26.17
N TYR A 354 6.65 0.52 -25.86
CA TYR A 354 7.08 -0.72 -26.50
C TYR A 354 6.42 -2.00 -25.92
N ILE A 355 5.67 -1.87 -24.82
CA ILE A 355 5.03 -3.00 -24.15
C ILE A 355 3.52 -2.95 -24.40
N ASP A 356 2.97 -4.02 -24.95
CA ASP A 356 1.53 -4.17 -25.13
C ASP A 356 0.82 -4.54 -23.81
N LYS A 357 -0.48 -4.27 -23.75
CA LYS A 357 -1.32 -4.55 -22.57
C LYS A 357 -1.28 -6.02 -22.14
N ASN A 358 -1.28 -6.97 -23.08
CA ASN A 358 -1.31 -8.39 -22.75
C ASN A 358 -0.01 -8.82 -22.07
N THR A 359 1.13 -8.26 -22.49
CA THR A 359 2.43 -8.49 -21.83
C THR A 359 2.40 -8.05 -20.37
N ILE A 360 1.85 -6.86 -20.06
CA ILE A 360 1.72 -6.36 -18.67
C ILE A 360 0.84 -7.29 -17.81
N VAL A 361 -0.32 -7.68 -18.33
CA VAL A 361 -1.29 -8.50 -17.60
C VAL A 361 -0.79 -9.94 -17.39
N ASN A 362 0.03 -10.46 -18.31
CA ASN A 362 0.60 -11.80 -18.22
C ASN A 362 1.95 -11.86 -17.48
N PHE A 363 2.45 -10.73 -16.96
CA PHE A 363 3.69 -10.64 -16.21
C PHE A 363 3.57 -11.14 -14.74
N TYR A 364 2.75 -12.15 -14.48
CA TYR A 364 2.54 -12.73 -13.12
C TYR A 364 3.71 -13.62 -12.66
N ARG A 365 4.78 -13.72 -13.44
CA ARG A 365 5.92 -14.59 -13.14
C ARG A 365 6.84 -14.01 -12.06
N ILE A 366 6.69 -12.75 -11.64
CA ILE A 366 7.54 -12.16 -10.59
C ILE A 366 6.83 -12.17 -9.24
N PRO A 367 7.47 -12.68 -8.17
CA PRO A 367 6.97 -12.56 -6.81
C PRO A 367 6.64 -11.10 -6.44
N GLY A 368 5.36 -10.86 -6.12
CA GLY A 368 4.87 -9.55 -5.69
C GLY A 368 4.39 -8.61 -6.80
N PHE A 369 4.45 -9.01 -8.08
CA PHE A 369 3.77 -8.30 -9.18
C PHE A 369 2.33 -8.81 -9.31
N ASN A 370 1.38 -8.12 -8.69
CA ASN A 370 -0.04 -8.48 -8.65
C ASN A 370 -0.90 -7.51 -9.50
N PHE A 371 -2.21 -7.75 -9.51
CA PHE A 371 -3.17 -7.00 -10.33
C PHE A 371 -3.19 -5.48 -10.03
N PHE A 372 -2.87 -5.06 -8.80
CA PHE A 372 -2.74 -3.63 -8.46
C PHE A 372 -1.68 -2.93 -9.33
N TYR A 373 -0.50 -3.54 -9.50
CA TYR A 373 0.55 -2.97 -10.33
C TYR A 373 0.19 -3.02 -11.82
N GLN A 374 -0.54 -4.04 -12.25
CA GLN A 374 -1.02 -4.14 -13.64
C GLN A 374 -1.95 -2.97 -13.98
N VAL A 375 -2.95 -2.73 -13.13
CA VAL A 375 -3.89 -1.60 -13.30
C VAL A 375 -3.14 -0.28 -13.25
N GLY A 376 -2.25 -0.08 -12.27
CA GLY A 376 -1.56 1.18 -12.12
C GLY A 376 -0.57 1.50 -13.24
N ILE A 377 0.14 0.49 -13.77
CA ILE A 377 1.01 0.68 -14.94
C ILE A 377 0.20 1.00 -16.19
N LEU A 378 -0.91 0.28 -16.44
CA LEU A 378 -1.79 0.54 -17.58
C LEU A 378 -2.40 1.95 -17.51
N ASN A 379 -2.79 2.40 -16.32
CA ASN A 379 -3.31 3.74 -16.12
C ASN A 379 -2.21 4.81 -16.32
N CYS A 380 -1.12 4.71 -15.57
CA CYS A 380 -0.11 5.77 -15.46
C CYS A 380 0.72 5.98 -16.73
N PHE A 381 0.95 4.92 -17.52
CA PHE A 381 1.87 4.97 -18.68
C PHE A 381 1.21 4.58 -20.01
N LYS A 382 -0.05 4.10 -20.01
CA LYS A 382 -0.75 3.70 -21.25
C LYS A 382 -2.14 4.31 -21.40
N ASN A 383 -2.73 4.87 -20.34
CA ASN A 383 -4.12 5.33 -20.33
C ASN A 383 -5.10 4.24 -20.81
N GLU A 384 -4.89 3.00 -20.37
CA GLU A 384 -5.69 1.83 -20.75
C GLU A 384 -6.34 1.14 -19.52
N LYS A 385 -7.53 0.55 -19.71
CA LYS A 385 -8.14 -0.37 -18.72
C LYS A 385 -7.63 -1.81 -18.92
N PRO A 386 -7.54 -2.62 -17.84
CA PRO A 386 -7.23 -4.04 -17.98
C PRO A 386 -8.32 -4.78 -18.76
N PRO A 387 -8.00 -5.92 -19.41
CA PRO A 387 -8.96 -6.69 -20.23
C PRO A 387 -10.07 -7.36 -19.40
N PHE A 388 -9.87 -7.50 -18.10
CA PHE A 388 -10.84 -7.98 -17.12
C PHE A 388 -10.61 -7.25 -15.79
N GLN A 389 -11.59 -7.30 -14.89
CA GLN A 389 -11.49 -6.72 -13.56
C GLN A 389 -11.51 -7.82 -12.47
N ILE A 390 -10.85 -7.56 -11.35
CA ILE A 390 -10.87 -8.42 -10.16
C ILE A 390 -11.37 -7.61 -8.97
N VAL A 391 -12.48 -8.04 -8.38
CA VAL A 391 -12.97 -7.59 -7.08
C VAL A 391 -12.49 -8.56 -6.01
N TYR A 392 -12.03 -8.04 -4.88
CA TYR A 392 -11.52 -8.80 -3.75
C TYR A 392 -12.50 -8.73 -2.60
N ILE A 393 -12.84 -9.89 -2.02
CA ILE A 393 -13.44 -9.91 -0.69
C ILE A 393 -12.30 -9.76 0.32
N GLU A 394 -12.03 -8.52 0.72
CA GLU A 394 -10.91 -8.19 1.61
C GLU A 394 -11.23 -8.49 3.07
N ASP A 395 -12.45 -8.20 3.54
CA ASP A 395 -12.81 -8.33 4.95
C ASP A 395 -14.26 -8.73 5.21
N TYR A 396 -14.54 -9.13 6.46
CA TYR A 396 -15.84 -9.67 6.87
C TYR A 396 -16.26 -9.07 8.20
N ASP A 397 -17.54 -8.71 8.27
CA ASP A 397 -18.24 -8.31 9.48
C ASP A 397 -19.31 -9.38 9.78
N PRO A 398 -19.04 -10.32 10.70
CA PRO A 398 -19.94 -11.43 10.95
C PRO A 398 -21.20 -11.03 11.74
N TYR A 399 -21.21 -9.88 12.42
CA TYR A 399 -22.37 -9.42 13.20
C TYR A 399 -23.43 -8.80 12.31
N LYS A 400 -22.98 -7.94 11.37
CA LYS A 400 -23.86 -7.26 10.42
C LYS A 400 -24.00 -8.03 9.10
N GLU A 401 -23.41 -9.22 8.99
CA GLU A 401 -23.29 -10.03 7.75
C GLU A 401 -22.83 -9.19 6.55
N GLN A 402 -21.86 -8.31 6.75
CA GLN A 402 -21.30 -7.47 5.69
C GLN A 402 -19.94 -8.01 5.21
N ILE A 403 -19.67 -7.84 3.92
CA ILE A 403 -18.35 -8.06 3.32
C ILE A 403 -17.77 -6.75 2.81
N LEU A 404 -16.45 -6.64 2.86
CA LEU A 404 -15.72 -5.55 2.21
C LEU A 404 -15.27 -6.00 0.82
N LEU A 405 -15.89 -5.44 -0.21
CA LEU A 405 -15.48 -5.58 -1.60
C LEU A 405 -14.51 -4.46 -1.97
N THR A 406 -13.39 -4.81 -2.61
CA THR A 406 -12.44 -3.83 -3.14
C THR A 406 -12.01 -4.14 -4.55
N TYR A 407 -11.66 -3.12 -5.33
CA TYR A 407 -11.01 -3.31 -6.63
C TYR A 407 -10.15 -2.11 -6.99
N TYR A 408 -9.23 -2.31 -7.95
CA TYR A 408 -8.33 -1.28 -8.43
C TYR A 408 -8.76 -0.80 -9.81
N THR A 409 -8.70 0.50 -10.06
CA THR A 409 -9.05 1.09 -11.35
C THR A 409 -8.26 2.36 -11.65
N GLY A 410 -8.05 2.65 -12.94
CA GLY A 410 -7.57 3.96 -13.40
C GLY A 410 -8.67 5.02 -13.48
N ASP A 411 -9.94 4.61 -13.49
CA ASP A 411 -11.11 5.46 -13.67
C ASP A 411 -11.95 5.48 -12.38
N ASN A 412 -11.90 6.60 -11.64
CA ASN A 412 -12.67 6.76 -10.41
C ASN A 412 -14.18 6.91 -10.64
N GLU A 413 -14.64 6.99 -11.89
CA GLU A 413 -16.04 7.04 -12.28
C GLU A 413 -16.57 5.68 -12.74
N ASP A 414 -15.79 4.60 -12.64
CA ASP A 414 -16.28 3.23 -12.84
C ASP A 414 -17.58 2.98 -12.07
N ILE A 415 -18.51 2.28 -12.72
CA ILE A 415 -19.81 1.95 -12.14
C ILE A 415 -19.83 0.48 -11.73
N GLU A 416 -19.86 0.24 -10.43
CA GLU A 416 -20.04 -1.08 -9.85
C GLU A 416 -21.51 -1.47 -9.74
N SER A 417 -21.86 -2.71 -10.06
CA SER A 417 -23.14 -3.34 -9.72
C SER A 417 -22.87 -4.65 -8.98
N ILE A 418 -23.41 -4.78 -7.78
CA ILE A 418 -23.20 -5.94 -6.91
C ILE A 418 -24.53 -6.66 -6.81
N LEU A 419 -24.59 -7.91 -7.29
CA LEU A 419 -25.82 -8.69 -7.28
C LEU A 419 -25.72 -9.80 -6.24
N VAL A 420 -26.73 -9.90 -5.37
CA VAL A 420 -26.94 -11.04 -4.48
C VAL A 420 -28.24 -11.69 -4.89
N ASP A 421 -28.18 -12.97 -5.31
CA ASP A 421 -29.31 -13.71 -5.84
C ASP A 421 -30.03 -12.97 -6.99
N ARG A 422 -29.24 -12.29 -7.84
CA ARG A 422 -29.66 -11.47 -8.99
C ARG A 422 -30.29 -10.12 -8.64
N GLU A 423 -30.43 -9.78 -7.37
CA GLU A 423 -30.89 -8.45 -6.93
C GLU A 423 -29.70 -7.55 -6.60
N GLU A 424 -29.75 -6.29 -7.04
CA GLU A 424 -28.68 -5.33 -6.77
C GLU A 424 -28.71 -4.90 -5.30
N VAL A 425 -27.57 -5.05 -4.63
CA VAL A 425 -27.34 -4.57 -3.27
C VAL A 425 -26.38 -3.38 -3.29
N TYR A 426 -26.58 -2.46 -2.36
CA TYR A 426 -25.81 -1.22 -2.28
C TYR A 426 -24.84 -1.24 -1.10
N ALA A 427 -23.75 -0.50 -1.24
CA ALA A 427 -22.79 -0.37 -0.17
C ALA A 427 -23.32 0.59 0.91
N ASP A 428 -23.22 0.17 2.17
CA ASP A 428 -23.52 0.99 3.34
C ASP A 428 -22.42 2.04 3.57
N TYR A 429 -21.17 1.65 3.29
CA TYR A 429 -20.01 2.53 3.38
C TYR A 429 -19.13 2.37 2.16
N GLU A 430 -18.55 3.48 1.71
CA GLU A 430 -17.77 3.52 0.49
C GLU A 430 -16.57 4.45 0.64
N LYS A 431 -15.46 4.10 -0.02
CA LYS A 431 -14.28 4.96 -0.10
C LYS A 431 -13.52 4.77 -1.40
N ILE A 432 -12.93 5.86 -1.87
CA ILE A 432 -11.93 5.89 -2.94
C ILE A 432 -10.56 6.19 -2.30
N VAL A 433 -9.62 5.25 -2.37
CA VAL A 433 -8.22 5.46 -1.99
C VAL A 433 -7.45 5.84 -3.24
N LYS A 434 -6.61 6.88 -3.15
CA LYS A 434 -5.75 7.33 -4.25
C LYS A 434 -4.30 6.89 -4.02
N TYR A 435 -3.70 6.29 -5.06
CA TYR A 435 -2.28 5.95 -5.09
C TYR A 435 -1.58 6.84 -6.10
N ASP A 436 -0.57 7.59 -5.64
CA ASP A 436 0.20 8.51 -6.47
C ASP A 436 1.52 7.86 -6.91
N PHE A 437 1.98 8.23 -8.10
CA PHE A 437 3.33 7.97 -8.59
C PHE A 437 3.90 9.28 -9.14
N LEU A 438 4.78 9.91 -8.35
CA LEU A 438 5.27 11.27 -8.60
C LEU A 438 4.09 12.25 -8.71
N ASP A 439 3.98 12.96 -9.82
CA ASP A 439 2.92 13.93 -10.14
C ASP A 439 1.70 13.29 -10.83
N ARG A 440 1.71 11.96 -11.07
CA ARG A 440 0.62 11.21 -11.71
C ARG A 440 -0.18 10.38 -10.73
N VAL A 441 -1.44 10.13 -11.07
CA VAL A 441 -2.23 9.11 -10.38
C VAL A 441 -1.80 7.74 -10.88
N PHE A 442 -1.27 6.91 -9.98
CA PHE A 442 -0.96 5.52 -10.30
C PHE A 442 -2.24 4.73 -10.55
N CYS A 443 -3.12 4.64 -9.53
CA CYS A 443 -4.49 4.14 -9.67
C CYS A 443 -5.33 4.51 -8.45
N TYR A 444 -6.61 4.17 -8.50
CA TYR A 444 -7.55 4.24 -7.38
C TYR A 444 -7.87 2.84 -6.85
N GLN A 445 -8.18 2.74 -5.56
CA GLN A 445 -8.87 1.58 -4.99
C GLN A 445 -10.26 1.99 -4.51
N LYS A 446 -11.27 1.29 -5.00
CA LYS A 446 -12.65 1.39 -4.51
C LYS A 446 -12.84 0.40 -3.37
N ARG A 447 -13.50 0.82 -2.29
CA ARG A 447 -13.74 0.03 -1.08
C ARG A 447 -15.20 0.16 -0.70
N LEU A 448 -15.91 -0.95 -0.61
CA LEU A 448 -17.37 -1.01 -0.52
C LEU A 448 -17.79 -2.02 0.54
N TRP A 449 -18.38 -1.56 1.65
CA TRP A 449 -18.99 -2.44 2.65
C TRP A 449 -20.42 -2.75 2.26
N VAL A 450 -20.70 -4.03 2.00
CA VAL A 450 -21.98 -4.49 1.43
C VAL A 450 -22.58 -5.55 2.33
N HIS A 451 -23.86 -5.39 2.68
CA HIS A 451 -24.62 -6.37 3.43
C HIS A 451 -25.05 -7.55 2.55
N ILE A 452 -24.97 -8.77 3.09
CA ILE A 452 -25.51 -9.98 2.47
C ILE A 452 -26.86 -10.30 3.14
N PRO A 453 -28.00 -10.14 2.43
CA PRO A 453 -29.32 -10.39 3.01
C PRO A 453 -29.47 -11.79 3.64
N LYS A 454 -30.14 -11.88 4.78
CA LYS A 454 -30.43 -13.15 5.48
C LYS A 454 -31.27 -14.12 4.62
N SER A 455 -32.09 -13.61 3.70
CA SER A 455 -32.87 -14.40 2.76
C SER A 455 -32.04 -15.02 1.62
N ALA A 456 -30.85 -14.50 1.33
CA ALA A 456 -30.02 -14.92 0.20
C ALA A 456 -29.47 -16.35 0.35
N LYS A 457 -29.46 -17.13 -0.74
CA LYS A 457 -29.13 -18.56 -0.78
C LYS A 457 -28.28 -18.99 -1.98
N ASP A 458 -28.35 -18.30 -3.11
CA ASP A 458 -27.70 -18.71 -4.36
C ASP A 458 -26.25 -18.18 -4.44
N LYS A 459 -26.05 -16.96 -4.94
CA LYS A 459 -24.73 -16.44 -5.30
C LYS A 459 -24.57 -14.92 -5.21
N LEU A 460 -23.32 -14.51 -5.02
CA LEU A 460 -22.81 -13.15 -5.17
C LEU A 460 -22.14 -13.01 -6.55
N GLU A 461 -22.48 -11.95 -7.26
CA GLU A 461 -21.90 -11.55 -8.55
C GLU A 461 -21.52 -10.07 -8.50
N ASN A 462 -20.52 -9.68 -9.31
CA ASN A 462 -20.13 -8.27 -9.42
C ASN A 462 -19.85 -7.91 -10.88
N PHE A 463 -20.22 -6.69 -11.24
CA PHE A 463 -20.03 -6.10 -12.55
C PHE A 463 -19.41 -4.72 -12.41
N ILE A 464 -18.48 -4.37 -13.29
CA ILE A 464 -17.87 -3.04 -13.40
C ILE A 464 -18.09 -2.53 -14.82
N ASP A 465 -18.70 -1.35 -14.96
CA ASP A 465 -19.18 -0.78 -16.22
C ASP A 465 -20.01 -1.80 -17.05
N GLY A 466 -20.89 -2.56 -16.37
CA GLY A 466 -21.73 -3.60 -16.96
C GLY A 466 -21.02 -4.89 -17.37
N LYS A 467 -19.69 -4.99 -17.23
CA LYS A 467 -18.93 -6.20 -17.52
C LYS A 467 -18.71 -7.02 -16.24
N GLN A 468 -18.97 -8.32 -16.32
CA GLN A 468 -18.79 -9.21 -15.16
C GLN A 468 -17.31 -9.23 -14.72
N SER A 469 -17.09 -8.98 -13.43
CA SER A 469 -15.77 -9.02 -12.82
C SER A 469 -15.52 -10.38 -12.16
N ARG A 470 -14.24 -10.72 -11.97
CA ARG A 470 -13.87 -11.90 -11.19
C ARG A 470 -13.86 -11.54 -9.71
N ILE A 471 -14.40 -12.39 -8.86
CA ILE A 471 -14.35 -12.26 -7.40
C ILE A 471 -13.21 -13.12 -6.85
N SER A 472 -12.25 -12.48 -6.17
CA SER A 472 -11.19 -13.13 -5.44
C SER A 472 -11.68 -13.59 -4.06
N PHE A 473 -11.68 -14.91 -3.85
CA PHE A 473 -12.12 -15.56 -2.62
C PHE A 473 -11.15 -16.68 -2.26
N ASN A 474 -10.59 -16.64 -1.05
CA ASN A 474 -9.60 -17.62 -0.55
C ASN A 474 -8.42 -17.86 -1.51
N GLY A 475 -7.92 -16.78 -2.15
CA GLY A 475 -6.77 -16.82 -3.05
C GLY A 475 -7.05 -17.36 -4.46
N LYS A 476 -8.32 -17.59 -4.80
CA LYS A 476 -8.77 -18.03 -6.14
C LYS A 476 -9.76 -17.03 -6.72
N HIS A 477 -9.89 -17.01 -8.05
CA HIS A 477 -10.78 -16.11 -8.78
C HIS A 477 -11.96 -16.87 -9.37
N TYR A 478 -13.18 -16.35 -9.17
CA TYR A 478 -14.42 -16.96 -9.64
C TYR A 478 -15.29 -15.89 -10.32
N GLN A 479 -16.20 -16.30 -11.22
CA GLN A 479 -17.18 -15.35 -11.79
C GLN A 479 -18.33 -15.05 -10.82
N SER A 480 -18.60 -15.98 -9.89
CA SER A 480 -19.59 -15.84 -8.84
C SER A 480 -19.17 -16.66 -7.61
N ILE A 481 -19.67 -16.28 -6.43
CA ILE A 481 -19.39 -16.97 -5.16
C ILE A 481 -20.72 -17.43 -4.55
N LYS A 482 -20.79 -18.67 -4.07
CA LYS A 482 -21.98 -19.16 -3.36
C LYS A 482 -22.16 -18.42 -2.04
N ILE A 483 -23.38 -17.96 -1.75
CA ILE A 483 -23.67 -17.26 -0.48
C ILE A 483 -23.36 -18.14 0.73
N GLN A 484 -23.58 -19.46 0.62
CA GLN A 484 -23.23 -20.41 1.68
C GLN A 484 -21.74 -20.38 2.06
N ASP A 485 -20.83 -20.15 1.11
CA ASP A 485 -19.40 -20.10 1.39
C ASP A 485 -19.00 -18.80 2.09
N ILE A 486 -19.66 -17.69 1.77
CA ILE A 486 -19.52 -16.42 2.50
C ILE A 486 -20.04 -16.57 3.93
N ARG A 487 -21.20 -17.20 4.13
CA ARG A 487 -21.76 -17.44 5.47
C ARG A 487 -20.90 -18.34 6.33
N LYS A 488 -20.23 -19.34 5.76
CA LYS A 488 -19.20 -20.13 6.49
C LYS A 488 -18.08 -19.23 7.00
N GLU A 489 -17.66 -18.21 6.23
CA GLU A 489 -16.65 -17.26 6.68
C GLU A 489 -17.15 -16.35 7.80
N PHE A 490 -18.43 -15.95 7.81
CA PHE A 490 -19.04 -15.24 8.95
C PHE A 490 -19.03 -16.13 10.21
N GLN A 491 -19.54 -17.35 10.13
CA GLN A 491 -19.61 -18.28 11.25
C GLN A 491 -18.22 -18.58 11.85
N LYS A 492 -17.19 -18.70 11.02
CA LYS A 492 -15.79 -18.92 11.47
C LYS A 492 -15.24 -17.76 12.30
N ARG A 493 -15.76 -16.54 12.11
CA ARG A 493 -15.29 -15.28 12.72
C ARG A 493 -16.15 -14.80 13.88
N LEU A 494 -17.33 -15.39 14.10
CA LEU A 494 -18.12 -15.11 15.29
C LEU A 494 -17.34 -15.52 16.55
N PRO A 495 -17.23 -14.64 17.56
CA PRO A 495 -16.49 -14.94 18.77
C PRO A 495 -17.25 -15.93 19.66
N LYS A 496 -16.51 -16.57 20.57
CA LYS A 496 -17.00 -17.66 21.43
C LYS A 496 -17.05 -17.30 22.93
N SER A 497 -16.72 -16.07 23.29
CA SER A 497 -16.72 -15.60 24.67
C SER A 497 -17.14 -14.13 24.73
N ASN A 498 -17.49 -13.66 25.93
CA ASN A 498 -17.69 -12.24 26.17
C ASN A 498 -16.41 -11.51 26.61
N ILE A 499 -15.24 -12.18 26.67
CA ILE A 499 -14.02 -11.60 27.23
C ILE A 499 -13.46 -10.49 26.33
N TRP A 500 -13.19 -9.33 26.91
CA TRP A 500 -12.43 -8.25 26.28
C TRP A 500 -11.06 -8.12 26.93
N ILE A 501 -10.00 -8.09 26.10
CA ILE A 501 -8.65 -7.79 26.58
C ILE A 501 -8.35 -6.33 26.29
N LEU A 502 -7.91 -5.60 27.32
CA LEU A 502 -7.42 -4.24 27.22
C LEU A 502 -5.91 -4.21 27.47
N ILE A 503 -5.18 -3.39 26.71
CA ILE A 503 -3.73 -3.24 26.82
C ILE A 503 -3.29 -1.87 26.28
N ASP A 504 -2.35 -1.21 26.96
CA ASP A 504 -1.64 -0.06 26.42
C ASP A 504 -0.35 -0.53 25.75
N ARG A 505 0.76 -0.57 26.48
CA ARG A 505 1.96 -1.30 26.09
C ARG A 505 2.08 -2.57 26.91
N ASP A 506 2.92 -3.51 26.47
CA ASP A 506 3.17 -4.71 27.27
C ASP A 506 3.91 -4.41 28.59
N TYR A 507 4.68 -3.33 28.69
CA TYR A 507 5.48 -2.98 29.88
C TYR A 507 5.08 -1.67 30.58
N GLU A 508 4.13 -0.90 30.06
CA GLU A 508 3.70 0.40 30.59
C GLU A 508 2.19 0.59 30.37
N ALA A 509 1.49 1.10 31.38
CA ALA A 509 0.06 1.47 31.32
C ALA A 509 -0.10 2.99 31.12
N ASP A 510 -1.09 3.64 31.74
CA ASP A 510 -1.35 5.09 31.73
C ASP A 510 -1.69 5.68 30.33
N ASP A 511 -2.34 4.90 29.47
CA ASP A 511 -2.88 5.37 28.20
C ASP A 511 -4.37 5.00 28.06
N ASN A 512 -4.94 5.12 26.86
CA ASN A 512 -6.38 5.04 26.63
C ASN A 512 -7.02 3.73 27.11
N ALA A 513 -6.32 2.60 27.04
CA ALA A 513 -6.87 1.31 27.43
C ALA A 513 -7.02 1.21 28.95
N GLU A 514 -6.07 1.74 29.73
CA GLU A 514 -6.20 1.79 31.19
C GLU A 514 -7.43 2.61 31.62
N HIS A 515 -7.58 3.82 31.06
CA HIS A 515 -8.70 4.70 31.37
C HIS A 515 -10.05 4.07 30.99
N LEU A 516 -10.13 3.45 29.81
CA LEU A 516 -11.35 2.76 29.37
C LEU A 516 -11.65 1.53 30.24
N CYS A 517 -10.63 0.74 30.61
CA CYS A 517 -10.79 -0.43 31.47
C CYS A 517 -11.40 -0.04 32.81
N ARG A 518 -10.87 1.03 33.43
CA ARG A 518 -11.38 1.57 34.69
C ARG A 518 -12.84 2.01 34.58
N TYR A 519 -13.21 2.70 33.48
CA TYR A 519 -14.60 3.08 33.23
C TYR A 519 -15.52 1.87 33.12
N ILE A 520 -15.14 0.84 32.36
CA ILE A 520 -15.95 -0.38 32.17
C ILE A 520 -16.11 -1.12 33.50
N MET A 521 -15.03 -1.32 34.27
CA MET A 521 -15.10 -1.99 35.56
C MET A 521 -16.06 -1.30 36.54
N GLN A 522 -16.11 0.04 36.52
CA GLN A 522 -16.93 0.83 37.43
C GLN A 522 -18.40 0.93 37.00
N ASN A 523 -18.68 0.98 35.70
CA ASN A 523 -20.02 1.29 35.17
C ASN A 523 -20.71 0.09 34.50
N HIS A 524 -19.94 -0.92 34.11
CA HIS A 524 -20.38 -2.09 33.35
C HIS A 524 -19.74 -3.40 33.86
N PRO A 525 -19.93 -3.75 35.16
CA PRO A 525 -19.31 -4.94 35.77
C PRO A 525 -19.77 -6.27 35.15
N GLU A 526 -20.87 -6.27 34.37
CA GLU A 526 -21.34 -7.41 33.58
C GLU A 526 -20.40 -7.77 32.42
N GLN A 527 -19.57 -6.82 31.97
CA GLN A 527 -18.63 -7.02 30.88
C GLN A 527 -17.32 -7.60 31.42
N GLU A 528 -17.01 -8.84 31.03
CA GLU A 528 -15.77 -9.51 31.43
C GLU A 528 -14.56 -8.85 30.76
N VAL A 529 -13.77 -8.11 31.54
CA VAL A 529 -12.55 -7.43 31.09
C VAL A 529 -11.31 -8.01 31.76
N VAL A 530 -10.22 -8.06 30.98
CA VAL A 530 -8.89 -8.46 31.44
C VAL A 530 -7.88 -7.43 30.94
N PHE A 531 -6.98 -6.97 31.80
CA PHE A 531 -5.93 -6.02 31.44
C PHE A 531 -4.58 -6.75 31.32
N ALA A 532 -3.96 -6.71 30.14
CA ALA A 532 -2.72 -7.43 29.88
C ALA A 532 -1.50 -6.53 30.09
N LEU A 533 -0.61 -6.94 31.00
CA LEU A 533 0.60 -6.20 31.35
C LEU A 533 1.72 -7.18 31.72
N ARG A 534 2.98 -6.81 31.59
CA ARG A 534 4.09 -7.60 32.11
C ARG A 534 4.20 -7.42 33.61
N LYS A 535 4.48 -8.52 34.34
CA LYS A 535 4.64 -8.50 35.80
C LYS A 535 5.79 -7.62 36.28
N GLU A 536 6.74 -7.33 35.37
CA GLU A 536 7.90 -6.48 35.64
C GLU A 536 7.61 -4.97 35.48
N SER A 537 6.40 -4.59 35.05
CA SER A 537 6.01 -3.18 34.90
C SER A 537 5.87 -2.49 36.27
N SER A 538 6.32 -1.24 36.37
CA SER A 538 6.11 -0.38 37.54
C SER A 538 4.63 -0.11 37.84
N ASP A 539 3.77 -0.21 36.82
CA ASP A 539 2.33 0.01 36.95
C ASP A 539 1.59 -1.21 37.54
N TRP A 540 2.22 -2.39 37.63
CA TRP A 540 1.52 -3.63 38.03
C TRP A 540 0.90 -3.52 39.43
N GLU A 541 1.69 -3.16 40.43
CA GLU A 541 1.21 -3.14 41.83
C GLU A 541 0.13 -2.08 42.04
N ARG A 542 0.22 -0.93 41.34
CA ARG A 542 -0.78 0.12 41.37
C ARG A 542 -2.11 -0.39 40.84
N LEU A 543 -2.11 -0.99 39.65
CA LEU A 543 -3.33 -1.49 39.02
C LEU A 543 -3.95 -2.67 39.78
N GLU A 544 -3.13 -3.55 40.35
CA GLU A 544 -3.59 -4.66 41.19
C GLU A 544 -4.32 -4.14 42.44
N LYS A 545 -3.79 -3.08 43.09
CA LYS A 545 -4.44 -2.41 44.23
C LYS A 545 -5.73 -1.69 43.83
N GLU A 546 -5.81 -1.17 42.61
CA GLU A 546 -7.03 -0.57 42.05
C GLU A 546 -8.11 -1.61 41.66
N GLY A 547 -7.80 -2.91 41.79
CA GLY A 547 -8.75 -4.00 41.52
C GLY A 547 -8.80 -4.45 40.06
N PHE A 548 -7.81 -4.10 39.24
CA PHE A 548 -7.73 -4.56 37.85
C PHE A 548 -7.56 -6.08 37.79
N ASN A 549 -8.30 -6.72 36.88
CA ASN A 549 -8.10 -8.11 36.53
C ASN A 549 -6.87 -8.26 35.61
N LEU A 550 -5.68 -8.35 36.20
CA LEU A 550 -4.40 -8.36 35.48
C LEU A 550 -4.05 -9.77 34.96
N VAL A 551 -3.60 -9.84 33.71
CA VAL A 551 -2.97 -11.05 33.15
C VAL A 551 -1.53 -10.77 32.73
N LYS A 552 -0.61 -11.66 33.12
CA LYS A 552 0.80 -11.56 32.72
C LYS A 552 0.93 -11.72 31.20
N PHE A 553 1.30 -10.65 30.50
CA PHE A 553 1.51 -10.65 29.05
C PHE A 553 2.53 -11.72 28.64
N GLY A 554 2.22 -12.46 27.58
CA GLY A 554 3.07 -13.55 27.07
C GLY A 554 3.07 -14.84 27.89
N SER A 555 2.33 -14.90 29.01
CA SER A 555 2.13 -16.15 29.77
C SER A 555 1.25 -17.15 29.02
N LEU A 556 1.26 -18.42 29.47
CA LEU A 556 0.34 -19.45 28.95
C LEU A 556 -1.12 -19.10 29.20
N GLU A 557 -1.42 -18.39 30.28
CA GLU A 557 -2.75 -17.91 30.61
C GLU A 557 -3.19 -16.83 29.62
N PHE A 558 -2.37 -15.79 29.41
CA PHE A 558 -2.61 -14.77 28.39
C PHE A 558 -2.85 -15.41 27.02
N GLU A 559 -2.00 -16.36 26.61
CA GLU A 559 -2.17 -17.08 25.34
C GLU A 559 -3.49 -17.87 25.23
N ARG A 560 -4.06 -18.32 26.35
CA ARG A 560 -5.35 -19.01 26.37
C ARG A 560 -6.50 -18.01 26.29
N ILE A 561 -6.43 -16.92 27.05
CA ILE A 561 -7.47 -15.88 27.10
C ILE A 561 -7.56 -15.17 25.75
N ILE A 562 -6.43 -14.72 25.17
CA ILE A 562 -6.43 -13.98 23.90
C ILE A 562 -7.01 -14.78 22.73
N LYS A 563 -6.87 -16.11 22.73
CA LYS A 563 -7.46 -16.99 21.71
C LYS A 563 -8.99 -17.14 21.84
N LYS A 564 -9.55 -16.84 23.02
CA LYS A 564 -10.99 -16.92 23.30
C LYS A 564 -11.68 -15.56 23.24
N ALA A 565 -10.95 -14.49 23.55
CA ALA A 565 -11.46 -13.12 23.63
C ALA A 565 -12.23 -12.73 22.36
N SER A 566 -13.35 -12.03 22.55
CA SER A 566 -14.11 -11.47 21.43
C SER A 566 -13.48 -10.19 20.90
N LYS A 567 -12.92 -9.38 21.80
CA LYS A 567 -12.32 -8.09 21.48
C LYS A 567 -10.93 -7.93 22.07
N ILE A 568 -10.02 -7.39 21.28
CA ILE A 568 -8.69 -6.93 21.70
C ILE A 568 -8.69 -5.42 21.52
N ILE A 569 -8.64 -4.70 22.62
CA ILE A 569 -8.76 -3.24 22.67
C ILE A 569 -7.41 -2.69 23.10
N SER A 570 -6.81 -1.84 22.28
CA SER A 570 -5.43 -1.42 22.51
C SER A 570 -5.13 0.00 22.08
N SER A 571 -4.36 0.73 22.88
CA SER A 571 -3.80 2.05 22.52
C SER A 571 -2.65 1.93 21.49
N HIS A 572 -2.02 0.75 21.43
CA HIS A 572 -0.92 0.44 20.53
C HIS A 572 -1.23 -0.72 19.58
N SER A 573 -0.55 -0.79 18.43
CA SER A 573 -0.71 -1.88 17.44
C SER A 573 0.64 -2.44 16.98
N ASP A 574 1.59 -2.46 17.90
CA ASP A 574 2.93 -2.97 17.66
C ASP A 574 2.94 -4.48 17.37
N GLU A 575 3.97 -4.95 16.64
CA GLU A 575 4.09 -6.34 16.18
C GLU A 575 4.01 -7.37 17.32
N TYR A 576 4.47 -7.01 18.52
CA TYR A 576 4.45 -7.91 19.67
C TYR A 576 3.04 -8.34 20.09
N LEU A 577 2.03 -7.48 19.89
CA LEU A 577 0.62 -7.75 20.16
C LEU A 577 -0.08 -8.31 18.92
N MET A 578 0.12 -7.66 17.76
CA MET A 578 -0.59 -7.97 16.52
C MET A 578 -0.41 -9.43 16.08
N ARG A 579 0.73 -10.06 16.38
CA ARG A 579 1.00 -11.48 16.10
C ARG A 579 0.05 -12.47 16.82
N TYR A 580 -0.64 -12.05 17.88
CA TYR A 580 -1.62 -12.88 18.59
C TYR A 580 -3.04 -12.72 18.05
N ILE A 581 -3.31 -11.65 17.30
CA ILE A 581 -4.64 -11.33 16.79
C ILE A 581 -4.88 -12.14 15.52
N THR A 582 -6.03 -12.80 15.46
CA THR A 582 -6.48 -13.59 14.30
C THR A 582 -7.79 -13.02 13.77
N SER A 583 -8.32 -13.60 12.69
CA SER A 583 -9.62 -13.18 12.14
C SER A 583 -10.82 -13.44 13.06
N ARG A 584 -10.64 -14.11 14.21
CA ARG A 584 -11.71 -14.41 15.18
C ARG A 584 -11.95 -13.30 16.19
N GLN A 585 -10.97 -12.42 16.40
CA GLN A 585 -11.09 -11.32 17.36
C GLN A 585 -11.33 -10.01 16.63
N GLN A 586 -12.18 -9.15 17.18
CA GLN A 586 -12.30 -7.77 16.74
C GLN A 586 -11.19 -6.95 17.39
N PHE A 587 -10.33 -6.34 16.57
CA PHE A 587 -9.32 -5.41 17.06
C PHE A 587 -9.89 -3.99 17.12
N ILE A 588 -9.82 -3.35 18.28
CA ILE A 588 -10.26 -1.99 18.53
C ILE A 588 -9.01 -1.16 18.84
N PHE A 589 -8.73 -0.17 18.00
CA PHE A 589 -7.54 0.66 18.14
C PHE A 589 -7.90 2.00 18.78
N LEU A 590 -7.46 2.19 20.03
CA LEU A 590 -7.72 3.39 20.81
C LEU A 590 -6.76 4.55 20.48
N GLN A 591 -5.69 4.26 19.73
CA GLN A 591 -4.56 5.15 19.48
C GLN A 591 -3.82 5.60 20.75
N HIS A 592 -2.62 6.16 20.56
CA HIS A 592 -1.77 6.69 21.64
C HIS A 592 -1.29 8.13 21.36
N GLY A 593 -1.78 8.74 20.27
CA GLY A 593 -1.42 10.09 19.87
C GLY A 593 -2.23 10.55 18.67
N ILE A 594 -2.37 11.87 18.54
CA ILE A 594 -3.23 12.52 17.55
C ILE A 594 -2.41 12.85 16.30
N THR A 595 -2.88 12.44 15.13
CA THR A 595 -2.04 12.32 13.91
C THR A 595 -2.22 13.47 12.89
N ILE A 596 -2.81 14.60 13.29
CA ILE A 596 -3.15 15.76 12.43
C ILE A 596 -2.01 16.22 11.50
N PHE A 597 -0.78 16.27 12.02
CA PHE A 597 0.37 16.85 11.31
C PHE A 597 1.20 15.81 10.55
N SER A 598 0.75 14.56 10.41
CA SER A 598 1.58 13.48 9.87
C SER A 598 0.78 12.43 9.11
N ASP A 599 1.22 12.14 7.88
CA ASP A 599 0.68 11.04 7.11
C ASP A 599 1.18 9.69 7.68
N VAL A 600 0.30 9.03 8.44
CA VAL A 600 0.50 7.72 9.04
C VAL A 600 -0.32 6.63 8.33
N SER A 601 -0.78 6.88 7.10
CA SER A 601 -1.57 5.92 6.32
C SER A 601 -0.88 4.57 6.14
N ALA A 602 0.44 4.59 5.91
CA ALA A 602 1.25 3.37 5.79
C ALA A 602 1.30 2.54 7.07
N PHE A 603 1.00 3.12 8.25
CA PHE A 603 0.87 2.40 9.51
C PHE A 603 -0.56 1.90 9.72
N PHE A 604 -1.56 2.77 9.57
CA PHE A 604 -2.98 2.43 9.75
C PHE A 604 -3.43 1.32 8.79
N ASN A 605 -2.93 1.32 7.55
CA ASN A 605 -3.30 0.34 6.53
C ASN A 605 -2.68 -1.07 6.76
N ARG A 606 -1.76 -1.26 7.73
CA ARG A 606 -1.06 -2.54 7.95
C ARG A 606 -1.91 -3.59 8.65
N PHE A 607 -2.88 -3.15 9.45
CA PHE A 607 -3.71 -4.01 10.26
C PHE A 607 -5.18 -3.71 10.03
N LYS A 608 -6.03 -4.69 10.31
CA LYS A 608 -7.47 -4.56 10.20
C LYS A 608 -8.04 -4.20 11.57
N SER A 609 -8.56 -2.99 11.67
CA SER A 609 -9.27 -2.51 12.86
C SER A 609 -10.75 -2.55 12.60
N ARG A 610 -11.49 -3.08 13.57
CA ARG A 610 -12.95 -3.03 13.58
C ARG A 610 -13.45 -1.63 13.93
N LEU A 611 -12.70 -0.92 14.77
CA LEU A 611 -12.95 0.44 15.20
C LEU A 611 -11.60 1.12 15.49
N ILE A 612 -11.48 2.38 15.08
CA ILE A 612 -10.42 3.31 15.41
C ILE A 612 -11.07 4.57 15.93
N VAL A 613 -10.70 4.95 17.15
CA VAL A 613 -11.22 6.16 17.80
C VAL A 613 -10.35 7.36 17.46
N MET A 614 -10.95 8.52 17.25
CA MET A 614 -10.26 9.77 16.91
C MET A 614 -10.81 10.89 17.77
N CYS A 615 -10.04 11.96 17.94
CA CYS A 615 -10.44 13.11 18.74
C CYS A 615 -10.44 14.44 17.97
N SER A 616 -9.87 14.51 16.77
CA SER A 616 -9.88 15.72 15.94
C SER A 616 -10.76 15.54 14.71
N PRO A 617 -11.70 16.46 14.43
CA PRO A 617 -12.46 16.45 13.17
C PRO A 617 -11.56 16.54 11.93
N ILE A 618 -10.43 17.25 12.02
CA ILE A 618 -9.46 17.38 10.93
C ILE A 618 -8.78 16.04 10.66
N GLU A 619 -8.29 15.38 11.72
CA GLU A 619 -7.73 14.02 11.63
C GLU A 619 -8.76 13.03 11.06
N HIS A 620 -9.99 13.08 11.57
CA HIS A 620 -11.07 12.22 11.13
C HIS A 620 -11.33 12.38 9.64
N LEU A 621 -11.60 13.59 9.16
CA LEU A 621 -11.81 13.87 7.74
C LEU A 621 -10.61 13.45 6.88
N ASN A 622 -9.38 13.70 7.32
CA ASN A 622 -8.17 13.28 6.60
C ASN A 622 -8.04 11.76 6.43
N ILE A 623 -8.62 10.99 7.35
CA ILE A 623 -8.57 9.53 7.32
C ILE A 623 -9.76 8.97 6.54
N ILE A 624 -10.97 9.47 6.77
CA ILE A 624 -12.20 8.88 6.19
C ILE A 624 -12.52 9.37 4.78
N SER A 625 -12.06 10.56 4.37
CA SER A 625 -12.43 11.15 3.08
C SER A 625 -11.88 10.37 1.88
N ASP A 626 -12.56 10.52 0.75
CA ASP A 626 -12.10 10.02 -0.54
C ASP A 626 -10.79 10.69 -0.98
N TYR A 627 -10.05 10.01 -1.85
CA TYR A 627 -8.77 10.45 -2.43
C TYR A 627 -7.62 10.62 -1.44
N THR A 628 -7.79 10.12 -0.22
CA THR A 628 -6.72 10.00 0.78
C THR A 628 -6.00 8.66 0.61
N ARG A 629 -4.85 8.51 1.29
CA ARG A 629 -4.04 7.27 1.28
C ARG A 629 -4.51 6.23 2.29
N TYR A 630 -5.41 6.60 3.20
CA TYR A 630 -5.97 5.72 4.21
C TYR A 630 -6.98 4.76 3.58
N ASN A 631 -7.14 3.57 4.14
CA ASN A 631 -8.08 2.55 3.66
C ASN A 631 -9.36 2.46 4.53
N LEU A 632 -9.63 3.47 5.34
CA LEU A 632 -10.67 3.47 6.38
C LEU A 632 -11.85 4.37 6.01
N THR A 633 -13.06 3.91 6.33
CA THR A 633 -14.31 4.64 6.11
C THR A 633 -14.88 5.13 7.45
N GLU A 634 -16.03 5.81 7.41
CA GLU A 634 -16.82 6.14 8.60
C GLU A 634 -17.26 4.91 9.40
N LYS A 635 -17.26 3.71 8.80
CA LYS A 635 -17.52 2.46 9.51
C LYS A 635 -16.48 2.18 10.57
N GLU A 636 -15.20 2.40 10.24
CA GLU A 636 -14.08 2.06 11.11
C GLU A 636 -13.56 3.26 11.89
N GLY A 637 -13.53 4.46 11.32
CA GLY A 637 -12.99 5.66 11.97
C GLY A 637 -14.09 6.53 12.59
N LEU A 638 -14.13 6.62 13.93
CA LEU A 638 -15.15 7.39 14.65
C LEU A 638 -14.55 8.50 15.51
N LEU A 639 -15.23 9.65 15.53
CA LEU A 639 -14.90 10.78 16.40
C LEU A 639 -15.56 10.59 17.78
N THR A 640 -14.83 10.06 18.74
CA THR A 640 -15.31 9.81 20.12
C THR A 640 -14.55 10.62 21.19
N GLY A 641 -13.40 11.18 20.82
CA GLY A 641 -12.36 11.59 21.76
C GLY A 641 -11.57 10.39 22.28
N PHE A 642 -10.49 10.65 23.02
CA PHE A 642 -9.65 9.62 23.62
C PHE A 642 -10.07 9.37 25.08
N ALA A 643 -10.03 8.12 25.53
CA ALA A 643 -10.44 7.73 26.88
C ALA A 643 -9.65 8.49 27.96
N ARG A 644 -8.36 8.71 27.74
CA ARG A 644 -7.50 9.47 28.66
C ARG A 644 -7.91 10.94 28.78
N HIS A 645 -8.59 11.51 27.79
CA HIS A 645 -9.00 12.92 27.82
C HIS A 645 -10.05 13.21 28.90
N ASP A 646 -10.86 12.23 29.31
CA ASP A 646 -11.81 12.41 30.41
C ASP A 646 -11.08 12.78 31.71
N ALA A 647 -9.99 12.08 32.03
CA ALA A 647 -9.16 12.38 33.19
C ALA A 647 -8.37 13.68 33.02
N LEU A 648 -7.79 13.92 31.83
CA LEU A 648 -7.07 15.15 31.50
C LEU A 648 -7.94 16.38 31.75
N LEU A 649 -9.16 16.40 31.20
CA LEU A 649 -10.08 17.53 31.27
C LEU A 649 -10.73 17.69 32.64
N LYS A 650 -10.96 16.58 33.38
CA LYS A 650 -11.55 16.63 34.72
C LYS A 650 -10.65 17.32 35.73
N ASN A 651 -9.35 17.05 35.68
CA ASN A 651 -8.36 17.53 36.64
C ASN A 651 -7.44 18.63 36.07
N ASN A 652 -7.79 19.21 34.91
CA ASN A 652 -6.99 20.26 34.28
C ASN A 652 -6.94 21.51 35.15
N ARG A 653 -5.72 22.00 35.46
CA ARG A 653 -5.53 23.20 36.26
C ARG A 653 -5.04 24.35 35.38
N PHE A 654 -5.62 25.53 35.59
CA PHE A 654 -5.20 26.77 34.96
C PHE A 654 -4.41 27.62 35.97
N ASN A 655 -3.66 28.61 35.47
CA ASN A 655 -2.83 29.52 36.29
C ASN A 655 -1.71 28.83 37.07
N ILE A 656 -1.28 27.64 36.64
CA ILE A 656 -0.07 27.00 37.17
C ILE A 656 1.16 27.60 36.49
N LYS A 657 2.22 27.83 37.25
CA LYS A 657 3.49 28.34 36.72
C LYS A 657 4.44 27.18 36.42
N GLN A 658 4.10 26.38 35.40
CA GLN A 658 4.94 25.26 34.96
C GLN A 658 5.06 25.18 33.44
N ILE A 659 6.27 25.00 32.95
CA ILE A 659 6.61 24.82 31.54
C ILE A 659 7.07 23.39 31.35
N LEU A 660 6.55 22.74 30.31
CA LEU A 660 7.04 21.44 29.88
C LEU A 660 7.88 21.62 28.61
N VAL A 661 9.11 21.11 28.62
CA VAL A 661 9.99 21.04 27.45
C VAL A 661 10.08 19.57 27.03
N MET A 662 9.55 19.22 25.85
CA MET A 662 9.44 17.82 25.41
C MET A 662 9.77 17.64 23.93
N PRO A 663 11.07 17.59 23.57
CA PRO A 663 11.49 17.42 22.18
C PRO A 663 11.27 16.00 21.65
N THR A 664 11.07 15.87 20.33
CA THR A 664 10.98 14.58 19.63
C THR A 664 12.33 14.10 19.11
N TRP A 665 12.45 12.78 18.97
CA TRP A 665 13.64 12.12 18.42
C TRP A 665 13.71 12.20 16.89
N ARG A 666 14.92 12.03 16.34
CA ARG A 666 15.19 11.97 14.90
C ARG A 666 15.79 10.62 14.54
N LYS A 667 15.47 10.12 13.34
CA LYS A 667 15.89 8.77 12.95
C LYS A 667 17.41 8.64 12.84
N TYR A 668 18.07 9.71 12.42
CA TYR A 668 19.51 9.74 12.16
C TYR A 668 20.38 10.00 13.41
N ILE A 669 19.78 10.28 14.57
CA ILE A 669 20.53 10.60 15.82
C ILE A 669 20.55 9.46 16.84
N VAL A 670 19.76 8.40 16.63
CA VAL A 670 19.72 7.22 17.52
C VAL A 670 20.27 6.01 16.80
N GLY A 671 20.92 5.09 17.52
CA GLY A 671 21.49 3.89 16.92
C GLY A 671 20.45 2.92 16.35
N ASP A 672 20.94 1.91 15.64
CA ASP A 672 20.10 0.91 15.00
C ASP A 672 19.34 0.05 16.02
N VAL A 673 18.19 -0.50 15.61
CA VAL A 673 17.39 -1.37 16.49
C VAL A 673 18.11 -2.69 16.68
N ILE A 674 18.40 -3.05 17.94
CA ILE A 674 19.02 -4.33 18.28
C ILE A 674 18.03 -5.45 17.99
N SER A 675 18.42 -6.38 17.12
CA SER A 675 17.52 -7.42 16.61
C SER A 675 16.85 -8.23 17.73
N GLY A 676 15.51 -8.26 17.73
CA GLY A 676 14.70 -9.01 18.68
C GLY A 676 14.50 -8.34 20.05
N LYS A 677 14.95 -7.10 20.23
CA LYS A 677 14.70 -6.25 21.39
C LYS A 677 14.03 -4.94 20.94
N GLY A 678 13.28 -4.30 21.84
CA GLY A 678 12.72 -2.96 21.61
C GLY A 678 13.71 -1.81 21.88
N VAL A 679 15.01 -2.10 21.90
CA VAL A 679 16.09 -1.20 22.35
C VAL A 679 17.04 -0.94 21.17
N ARG A 680 17.66 0.25 21.13
CA ARG A 680 18.59 0.69 20.09
C ARG A 680 20.03 0.68 20.57
N GLU A 681 20.97 0.61 19.63
CA GLU A 681 22.39 0.85 19.91
C GLU A 681 22.62 2.30 20.35
N HIS A 682 23.69 2.51 21.11
CA HIS A 682 24.13 3.85 21.49
C HIS A 682 24.79 4.54 20.28
N ASN A 683 24.52 5.82 20.08
CA ASN A 683 25.13 6.61 19.02
C ASN A 683 26.22 7.54 19.60
N ASP A 684 27.49 7.16 19.43
CA ASP A 684 28.64 7.92 19.92
C ASP A 684 28.74 9.33 19.31
N GLU A 685 28.12 9.56 18.13
CA GLU A 685 28.11 10.86 17.45
C GLU A 685 26.95 11.78 17.91
N PHE A 686 26.09 11.34 18.83
CA PHE A 686 24.92 12.11 19.27
C PHE A 686 25.27 13.53 19.73
N LEU A 687 26.37 13.70 20.45
CA LEU A 687 26.84 15.00 20.97
C LEU A 687 27.27 15.97 19.88
N LEU A 688 27.62 15.47 18.69
CA LEU A 688 28.03 16.30 17.55
C LEU A 688 26.83 16.85 16.77
N THR A 689 25.64 16.27 16.99
CA THR A 689 24.43 16.61 16.25
C THR A 689 23.96 18.03 16.54
N GLU A 690 23.38 18.69 15.53
CA GLU A 690 22.70 19.97 15.71
C GLU A 690 21.55 19.86 16.72
N TYR A 691 20.85 18.71 16.74
CA TYR A 691 19.80 18.43 17.71
C TYR A 691 20.25 18.61 19.16
N PHE A 692 21.34 17.94 19.53
CA PHE A 692 21.85 18.01 20.90
C PHE A 692 22.27 19.44 21.25
N LYS A 693 23.03 20.08 20.35
CA LYS A 693 23.51 21.46 20.52
C LYS A 693 22.35 22.43 20.75
N GLN A 694 21.38 22.49 19.86
CA GLN A 694 20.26 23.44 19.94
C GLN A 694 19.42 23.26 21.21
N TRP A 695 19.09 22.02 21.59
CA TRP A 695 18.30 21.78 22.81
C TRP A 695 19.10 22.02 24.09
N ASN A 696 20.37 21.60 24.13
CA ASN A 696 21.24 21.84 25.28
C ASN A 696 21.47 23.35 25.48
N ASP A 697 21.77 24.08 24.41
CA ASP A 697 22.02 25.52 24.43
C ASP A 697 20.78 26.31 24.88
N PHE A 698 19.58 25.90 24.45
CA PHE A 698 18.33 26.46 24.94
C PHE A 698 18.10 26.19 26.45
N LEU A 699 18.25 24.95 26.90
CA LEU A 699 18.05 24.58 28.31
C LEU A 699 19.09 25.24 29.24
N CYS A 700 20.29 25.54 28.73
CA CYS A 700 21.35 26.24 29.46
C CYS A 700 21.32 27.77 29.27
N ASN A 701 20.37 28.31 28.50
CA ASN A 701 20.34 29.72 28.15
C ASN A 701 20.09 30.61 29.39
N LYS A 702 20.97 31.60 29.60
CA LYS A 702 20.92 32.48 30.79
C LYS A 702 19.72 33.42 30.80
N GLU A 703 19.26 33.88 29.64
CA GLU A 703 18.05 34.71 29.56
C GLU A 703 16.80 33.87 29.90
N PHE A 704 16.72 32.62 29.43
CA PHE A 704 15.63 31.72 29.80
C PHE A 704 15.59 31.44 31.31
N GLU A 705 16.75 31.16 31.92
CA GLU A 705 16.88 30.98 33.36
C GLU A 705 16.38 32.21 34.13
N GLN A 706 16.80 33.41 33.72
CA GLN A 706 16.38 34.66 34.34
C GLN A 706 14.87 34.89 34.20
N LEU A 707 14.30 34.64 33.01
CA LEU A 707 12.87 34.77 32.76
C LEU A 707 12.06 33.78 33.61
N ALA A 708 12.46 32.51 33.65
CA ALA A 708 11.77 31.47 34.42
C ALA A 708 11.76 31.82 35.92
N LYS A 709 12.89 32.28 36.47
CA LYS A 709 12.99 32.73 37.87
C LYS A 709 12.18 33.99 38.14
N ALA A 710 12.28 35.01 37.28
CA ALA A 710 11.58 36.29 37.47
C ALA A 710 10.05 36.13 37.50
N TYR A 711 9.51 35.22 36.70
CA TYR A 711 8.07 34.94 36.63
C TYR A 711 7.66 33.69 37.44
N SER A 712 8.57 33.12 38.24
CA SER A 712 8.34 31.96 39.11
C SER A 712 7.79 30.71 38.39
N TYR A 713 8.23 30.48 37.14
CA TYR A 713 7.91 29.27 36.40
C TYR A 713 8.84 28.11 36.76
N LYS A 714 8.25 26.98 37.14
CA LYS A 714 8.91 25.68 37.21
C LYS A 714 9.12 25.14 35.80
N VAL A 715 10.32 24.66 35.47
CA VAL A 715 10.61 24.08 34.15
C VAL A 715 10.85 22.59 34.26
N ILE A 716 10.07 21.81 33.53
CA ILE A 716 10.19 20.35 33.47
C ILE A 716 10.72 19.96 32.09
N PHE A 717 11.80 19.20 32.05
CA PHE A 717 12.34 18.61 30.84
C PHE A 717 11.98 17.12 30.77
N CYS A 718 11.25 16.73 29.73
CA CYS A 718 10.84 15.36 29.47
C CYS A 718 11.26 14.97 28.04
N PRO A 719 12.50 14.51 27.81
CA PRO A 719 12.88 14.04 26.50
C PRO A 719 12.10 12.77 26.11
N HIS A 720 11.89 12.58 24.81
CA HIS A 720 11.28 11.37 24.27
C HIS A 720 12.03 10.10 24.77
N PHE A 721 11.33 8.98 24.95
CA PHE A 721 11.90 7.77 25.56
C PHE A 721 13.18 7.26 24.86
N LEU A 722 13.30 7.45 23.55
CA LEU A 722 14.49 7.11 22.75
C LEU A 722 15.71 8.03 22.96
N ILE A 723 15.54 9.14 23.66
CA ILE A 723 16.58 10.12 23.98
C ILE A 723 16.96 10.05 25.47
N ARG A 724 16.21 9.31 26.31
CA ARG A 724 16.44 9.24 27.75
C ARG A 724 17.83 8.74 28.13
N ASP A 725 18.35 7.76 27.37
CA ASP A 725 19.71 7.22 27.57
C ASP A 725 20.82 8.26 27.34
N TYR A 726 20.49 9.43 26.77
CA TYR A 726 21.43 10.52 26.53
C TYR A 726 21.27 11.69 27.52
N ILE A 727 20.37 11.59 28.50
CA ILE A 727 20.11 12.68 29.47
C ILE A 727 21.38 13.05 30.24
N GLU A 728 22.20 12.07 30.62
CA GLU A 728 23.43 12.29 31.39
C GLU A 728 24.45 13.20 30.69
N TYR A 729 24.35 13.36 29.37
CA TYR A 729 25.21 14.26 28.61
C TYR A 729 24.72 15.70 28.55
N TYR A 730 23.49 15.98 28.99
CA TYR A 730 22.99 17.35 29.06
C TYR A 730 23.56 18.05 30.31
N ASN A 731 24.07 19.26 30.12
CA ASN A 731 24.58 20.10 31.23
C ASN A 731 23.44 20.87 31.90
N LEU A 732 22.40 20.17 32.36
CA LEU A 732 21.17 20.81 32.84
C LEU A 732 21.40 21.64 34.11
N PRO A 733 21.02 22.93 34.13
CA PRO A 733 21.09 23.75 35.34
C PRO A 733 20.01 23.37 36.37
N ASP A 734 20.23 23.69 37.65
CA ASP A 734 19.36 23.30 38.78
C ASP A 734 17.87 23.74 38.68
N TYR A 735 17.56 24.75 37.85
CA TYR A 735 16.17 25.19 37.66
C TYR A 735 15.36 24.27 36.73
N ILE A 736 16.02 23.37 35.99
CA ILE A 736 15.41 22.36 35.12
C ILE A 736 15.21 21.08 35.91
N GLN A 737 13.96 20.63 36.03
CA GLN A 737 13.64 19.32 36.60
C GLN A 737 13.47 18.29 35.49
N ILE A 738 14.21 17.19 35.57
CA ILE A 738 14.00 16.06 34.66
C ILE A 738 12.78 15.28 35.16
N TYR A 739 11.82 15.05 34.28
CA TYR A 739 10.73 14.11 34.56
C TYR A 739 11.13 12.69 34.18
N SER A 740 11.07 11.78 35.15
CA SER A 740 11.13 10.33 34.92
C SER A 740 9.81 9.68 35.32
N ARG A 741 9.35 8.73 34.51
CA ARG A 741 8.15 7.94 34.84
C ARG A 741 8.38 7.00 36.04
N GLU A 742 9.66 6.73 36.37
CA GLU A 742 10.04 5.91 37.52
C GLU A 742 9.68 6.57 38.86
N ASP A 743 9.42 7.89 38.86
CA ASP A 743 9.02 8.65 40.05
C ASP A 743 7.55 8.42 40.46
N GLY A 744 6.80 7.61 39.70
CA GLY A 744 5.41 7.25 39.99
C GLY A 744 4.36 8.31 39.60
N GLU A 745 4.78 9.48 39.10
CA GLU A 745 3.87 10.48 38.53
C GLU A 745 3.48 10.12 37.09
N THR A 746 2.20 10.35 36.74
CA THR A 746 1.67 10.08 35.40
C THR A 746 1.93 11.26 34.45
N LEU A 747 2.12 10.97 33.16
CA LEU A 747 2.29 12.05 32.15
C LEU A 747 1.05 12.94 32.09
N GLN A 748 -0.12 12.34 32.31
CA GLN A 748 -1.39 13.04 32.43
C GLN A 748 -1.38 14.11 33.52
N LYS A 749 -0.84 13.83 34.70
CA LYS A 749 -0.71 14.80 35.79
C LYS A 749 0.22 15.94 35.40
N ILE A 750 1.35 15.65 34.77
CA ILE A 750 2.29 16.67 34.26
C ILE A 750 1.62 17.59 33.24
N LEU A 751 0.80 17.06 32.33
CA LEU A 751 0.05 17.85 31.36
C LEU A 751 -1.03 18.72 32.03
N GLN A 752 -1.73 18.19 33.05
CA GLN A 752 -2.72 18.95 33.83
C GLN A 752 -2.09 20.14 34.56
N ASP A 753 -0.84 20.01 34.98
CA ASP A 753 -0.11 21.03 35.73
C ASP A 753 0.74 21.95 34.86
N THR A 754 0.87 21.69 33.56
CA THR A 754 1.62 22.54 32.62
C THR A 754 0.77 23.71 32.11
N SER A 755 1.32 24.92 32.00
CA SER A 755 0.68 26.07 31.33
C SER A 755 1.16 26.30 29.90
N LEU A 756 2.40 25.93 29.60
CA LEU A 756 3.03 26.11 28.28
C LEU A 756 3.88 24.89 27.93
N LEU A 757 3.70 24.37 26.73
CA LEU A 757 4.61 23.37 26.14
C LEU A 757 5.61 24.05 25.22
N ILE A 758 6.87 23.62 25.30
CA ILE A 758 7.91 23.89 24.32
C ILE A 758 8.31 22.55 23.71
N THR A 759 8.14 22.41 22.39
CA THR A 759 8.34 21.15 21.66
C THR A 759 8.73 21.45 20.22
N ASP A 760 8.94 20.44 19.38
CA ASP A 760 9.23 20.56 17.94
C ASP A 760 8.09 20.03 17.05
N TYR A 761 8.07 18.74 16.72
CA TYR A 761 7.13 18.05 15.83
C TYR A 761 6.31 17.00 16.61
N SER A 762 6.13 17.21 17.91
CA SER A 762 5.47 16.25 18.80
C SER A 762 3.96 16.29 18.69
N THR A 763 3.33 15.11 18.75
CA THR A 763 1.86 15.00 18.89
C THR A 763 1.40 15.38 20.30
N ILE A 764 2.31 15.53 21.27
CA ILE A 764 1.97 15.95 22.64
C ILE A 764 1.39 17.37 22.69
N SER A 765 1.71 18.21 21.70
CA SER A 765 1.08 19.53 21.57
C SER A 765 -0.43 19.44 21.38
N CYS A 766 -0.91 18.38 20.73
CA CYS A 766 -2.34 18.12 20.60
C CYS A 766 -2.99 17.79 21.95
N GLU A 767 -2.32 17.03 22.83
CA GLU A 767 -2.84 16.73 24.18
C GLU A 767 -2.95 18.00 25.01
N LEU A 768 -1.93 18.87 24.98
CA LEU A 768 -1.98 20.13 25.71
C LEU A 768 -3.03 21.08 25.11
N ALA A 769 -3.21 21.09 23.79
CA ALA A 769 -4.26 21.83 23.14
C ALA A 769 -5.67 21.30 23.50
N VAL A 770 -5.86 19.99 23.67
CA VAL A 770 -7.12 19.44 24.23
C VAL A 770 -7.38 20.04 25.62
N ALA A 771 -6.35 20.17 26.45
CA ALA A 771 -6.39 20.86 27.74
C ALA A 771 -6.45 22.41 27.66
N GLN A 772 -6.71 22.97 26.47
CA GLN A 772 -6.87 24.40 26.19
C GLN A 772 -5.64 25.25 26.55
N LYS A 773 -4.44 24.70 26.32
CA LYS A 773 -3.17 25.34 26.67
C LYS A 773 -2.24 25.41 25.46
N PRO A 774 -1.44 26.50 25.33
CA PRO A 774 -0.65 26.76 24.13
C PRO A 774 0.66 25.99 24.07
N THR A 775 1.26 25.99 22.88
CA THR A 775 2.56 25.39 22.59
C THR A 775 3.45 26.37 21.82
N ILE A 776 4.74 26.46 22.14
CA ILE A 776 5.73 27.09 21.25
C ILE A 776 6.54 25.98 20.58
N TYR A 777 6.68 26.07 19.26
CA TYR A 777 7.41 25.10 18.46
C TYR A 777 8.83 25.57 18.17
N PHE A 778 9.85 24.79 18.53
CA PHE A 778 11.25 25.03 18.18
C PHE A 778 11.67 24.06 17.07
N GLN A 779 11.72 24.55 15.83
CA GLN A 779 11.82 23.75 14.61
C GLN A 779 13.04 24.16 13.76
N PHE A 780 14.21 24.25 14.39
CA PHE A 780 15.47 24.62 13.71
C PHE A 780 15.81 23.72 12.51
N ASP A 781 15.32 22.48 12.47
CA ASP A 781 15.58 21.49 11.41
C ASP A 781 14.37 21.20 10.47
N GLU A 782 13.52 22.20 10.19
CA GLU A 782 12.33 22.02 9.35
C GLU A 782 12.61 21.44 7.97
N GLN A 783 13.73 21.81 7.34
CA GLN A 783 14.11 21.29 6.02
C GLN A 783 14.34 19.77 6.05
N ASP A 784 14.97 19.25 7.10
CA ASP A 784 15.18 17.81 7.26
C ASP A 784 13.84 17.06 7.42
N ASN A 785 12.86 17.68 8.08
CA ASN A 785 11.50 17.14 8.22
C ASN A 785 10.75 17.10 6.88
N LEU A 786 10.88 18.16 6.07
CA LEU A 786 10.24 18.24 4.76
C LEU A 786 10.79 17.23 3.74
N VAL A 787 12.08 16.91 3.80
CA VAL A 787 12.71 15.91 2.90
C VAL A 787 12.62 14.46 3.41
N GLY A 788 11.85 14.22 4.49
CA GLY A 788 11.57 12.87 4.98
C GLY A 788 12.71 12.21 5.76
N ARG A 789 13.66 12.99 6.30
CA ARG A 789 14.69 12.49 7.25
C ARG A 789 14.11 12.25 8.65
N HIS A 790 12.93 12.83 8.93
CA HIS A 790 12.17 12.57 10.14
C HIS A 790 11.34 11.29 10.00
N HIS A 791 10.89 10.74 11.14
CA HIS A 791 10.07 9.53 11.17
C HIS A 791 8.62 9.76 10.70
N LYS A 792 8.23 11.01 10.40
CA LYS A 792 6.89 11.46 10.01
C LYS A 792 6.92 12.03 8.60
N ARG A 793 5.84 11.82 7.86
CA ARG A 793 5.65 12.37 6.52
C ARG A 793 4.70 13.56 6.58
N ALA A 794 5.04 14.66 5.90
CA ALA A 794 4.17 15.83 5.83
C ALA A 794 2.81 15.49 5.17
N GLN A 795 1.71 15.97 5.77
CA GLN A 795 0.33 15.71 5.34
C GLN A 795 -0.33 16.93 4.65
N GLY A 796 0.47 17.91 4.22
CA GLY A 796 -0.06 19.18 3.69
C GLY A 796 -0.65 20.12 4.75
N ILE A 797 -0.65 19.74 6.03
CA ILE A 797 -1.03 20.57 7.17
C ILE A 797 0.24 21.09 7.84
N SER A 798 0.35 22.42 7.93
CA SER A 798 1.53 23.10 8.48
C SER A 798 1.31 23.57 9.91
N TYR A 799 2.36 23.47 10.75
CA TYR A 799 2.39 24.03 12.10
C TYR A 799 2.22 25.56 12.10
N HIS A 800 2.66 26.25 11.04
CA HIS A 800 2.51 27.71 10.90
C HIS A 800 1.04 28.15 10.81
N THR A 801 0.20 27.33 10.19
CA THR A 801 -1.20 27.65 9.95
C THR A 801 -2.14 26.98 10.93
N HIS A 802 -1.89 25.72 11.27
CA HIS A 802 -2.79 24.87 12.08
C HIS A 802 -2.20 24.51 13.46
N GLY A 803 -0.98 24.95 13.78
CA GLY A 803 -0.36 24.72 15.08
C GLY A 803 -1.08 25.44 16.22
N PHE A 804 -0.63 25.15 17.44
CA PHE A 804 -1.22 25.62 18.70
C PHE A 804 -0.38 26.72 19.38
N GLY A 805 0.50 27.34 18.59
CA GLY A 805 1.30 28.51 18.93
C GLY A 805 2.45 28.70 17.93
N PRO A 806 3.32 29.68 18.17
CA PRO A 806 4.29 30.15 17.18
C PRO A 806 5.41 29.13 16.94
N VAL A 807 6.00 29.19 15.75
CA VAL A 807 7.19 28.43 15.37
C VAL A 807 8.41 29.36 15.42
N ALA A 808 9.46 28.91 16.09
CA ALA A 808 10.77 29.55 16.18
C ALA A 808 11.84 28.64 15.56
N TYR A 809 12.77 29.24 14.83
CA TYR A 809 13.88 28.53 14.17
C TYR A 809 15.22 28.76 14.88
N THR A 810 15.32 29.82 15.68
CA THR A 810 16.51 30.15 16.47
C THR A 810 16.15 30.24 17.96
N ILE A 811 17.16 30.13 18.81
CA ILE A 811 16.99 30.29 20.26
C ILE A 811 16.47 31.70 20.57
N ASP A 812 16.98 32.75 19.91
CA ASP A 812 16.54 34.14 20.12
C ASP A 812 15.05 34.33 19.80
N GLU A 813 14.57 33.74 18.70
CA GLU A 813 13.15 33.73 18.37
C GLU A 813 12.33 33.00 19.42
N LEU A 814 12.81 31.84 19.89
CA LEU A 814 12.15 31.06 20.93
C LEU A 814 12.04 31.85 22.24
N ILE A 815 13.12 32.47 22.69
CA ILE A 815 13.15 33.32 23.90
C ILE A 815 12.20 34.51 23.74
N LYS A 816 12.16 35.15 22.58
CA LYS A 816 11.22 36.24 22.29
C LYS A 816 9.75 35.78 22.44
N GLN A 817 9.42 34.59 21.94
CA GLN A 817 8.07 34.03 22.09
C GLN A 817 7.74 33.68 23.55
N ILE A 818 8.69 33.11 24.30
CA ILE A 818 8.54 32.80 25.73
C ILE A 818 8.31 34.09 26.53
N LYS A 819 9.11 35.13 26.29
CA LYS A 819 8.97 36.44 26.92
C LYS A 819 7.62 37.08 26.64
N HIS A 820 7.16 37.01 25.38
CA HIS A 820 5.81 37.47 25.03
C HIS A 820 4.74 36.74 25.85
N TYR A 821 4.82 35.41 25.92
CA TYR A 821 3.88 34.60 26.70
C TYR A 821 3.95 34.89 28.20
N PHE A 822 5.13 35.12 28.80
CA PHE A 822 5.23 35.45 30.24
C PHE A 822 4.59 36.79 30.58
N ILE A 823 4.60 37.75 29.65
CA ILE A 823 3.98 39.06 29.83
C ILE A 823 2.47 39.00 29.65
N SER A 824 2.01 38.31 28.60
CA SER A 824 0.59 38.33 28.19
C SER A 824 -0.24 37.17 28.71
N GLU A 825 0.41 36.08 29.13
CA GLU A 825 -0.15 34.74 29.38
C GLU A 825 -1.01 34.20 28.22
N LYS A 826 -0.77 34.73 27.01
CA LYS A 826 -1.56 34.46 25.82
C LYS A 826 -0.65 34.25 24.62
N VAL A 827 -1.14 33.48 23.67
CA VAL A 827 -0.59 33.41 22.31
C VAL A 827 -1.47 34.21 21.36
N ASP A 828 -0.96 34.48 20.16
CA ASP A 828 -1.73 35.17 19.13
C ASP A 828 -3.11 34.54 18.92
N LYS A 829 -4.11 35.39 18.66
CA LYS A 829 -5.53 35.01 18.52
C LYS A 829 -5.75 33.85 17.55
N LYS A 830 -4.95 33.76 16.48
CA LYS A 830 -5.00 32.66 15.50
C LYS A 830 -4.78 31.29 16.16
N PHE A 831 -3.77 31.17 17.01
CA PHE A 831 -3.42 29.90 17.66
C PHE A 831 -4.45 29.51 18.72
N TYR A 832 -5.01 30.48 19.44
CA TYR A 832 -6.15 30.24 20.32
C TYR A 832 -7.35 29.66 19.56
N LEU A 833 -7.70 30.22 18.40
CA LEU A 833 -8.77 29.67 17.55
C LEU A 833 -8.46 28.26 17.05
N ASN A 834 -7.20 27.95 16.74
CA ASN A 834 -6.79 26.60 16.38
C ASN A 834 -6.97 25.63 17.55
N ILE A 835 -6.56 26.02 18.76
CA ILE A 835 -6.77 25.24 19.99
C ILE A 835 -8.26 24.97 20.14
N GLU A 836 -9.11 26.00 20.16
CA GLU A 836 -10.55 25.85 20.38
C GLU A 836 -11.23 24.92 19.37
N ASN A 837 -10.92 25.05 18.08
CA ASN A 837 -11.70 24.39 17.02
C ASN A 837 -11.17 23.03 16.56
N SER A 838 -9.95 22.62 16.96
CA SER A 838 -9.31 21.41 16.39
C SER A 838 -9.72 20.10 17.04
N PHE A 839 -10.41 20.10 18.18
CA PHE A 839 -10.63 18.91 19.00
C PHE A 839 -12.06 18.75 19.50
N TYR A 840 -12.53 17.50 19.49
CA TYR A 840 -13.74 17.06 20.16
C TYR A 840 -13.46 16.89 21.66
N ARG A 841 -13.88 17.87 22.47
CA ARG A 841 -13.70 17.89 23.93
C ARG A 841 -14.94 17.36 24.66
N SER A 842 -15.05 16.05 24.73
CA SER A 842 -16.06 15.40 25.57
C SER A 842 -15.44 15.02 26.92
N LYS A 843 -16.20 15.19 28.01
CA LYS A 843 -15.89 14.59 29.33
C LYS A 843 -16.49 13.18 29.49
N ASN A 844 -17.00 12.62 28.38
CA ASN A 844 -17.65 11.32 28.30
C ASN A 844 -17.03 10.46 27.19
N SER A 845 -15.73 10.64 26.88
CA SER A 845 -15.06 9.88 25.83
C SER A 845 -15.05 8.38 26.13
N CYS A 846 -14.84 7.95 27.38
CA CYS A 846 -14.93 6.53 27.74
C CYS A 846 -16.32 5.94 27.45
N MET A 847 -17.39 6.66 27.79
CA MET A 847 -18.77 6.24 27.49
C MET A 847 -19.02 6.16 25.97
N ASN A 848 -18.57 7.15 25.22
CA ASN A 848 -18.74 7.19 23.76
C ASN A 848 -17.98 6.04 23.09
N ILE A 849 -16.76 5.76 23.53
CA ILE A 849 -15.95 4.64 23.05
C ILE A 849 -16.64 3.31 23.40
N TYR A 850 -17.13 3.13 24.63
CA TYR A 850 -17.83 1.93 25.03
C TYR A 850 -19.07 1.66 24.15
N LYS A 851 -19.90 2.70 23.92
CA LYS A 851 -21.07 2.61 23.01
C LYS A 851 -20.66 2.24 21.59
N ALA A 852 -19.60 2.85 21.07
CA ALA A 852 -19.06 2.52 19.74
C ALA A 852 -18.59 1.06 19.66
N ILE A 853 -17.93 0.55 20.70
CA ILE A 853 -17.51 -0.85 20.79
C ILE A 853 -18.72 -1.80 20.79
N LEU A 854 -19.80 -1.47 21.51
CA LEU A 854 -21.03 -2.25 21.49
C LEU A 854 -21.68 -2.28 20.11
N ASP A 855 -21.70 -1.16 19.39
CA ASP A 855 -22.25 -1.10 18.02
C ASP A 855 -21.46 -1.96 17.02
N THR A 856 -20.19 -2.25 17.28
CA THR A 856 -19.45 -3.23 16.44
C THR A 856 -20.01 -4.65 16.49
N SER A 857 -20.93 -4.92 17.43
CA SER A 857 -21.59 -6.21 17.63
C SER A 857 -23.12 -6.11 17.52
N SER A 858 -23.66 -4.97 17.09
CA SER A 858 -25.10 -4.75 16.91
C SER A 858 -25.64 -5.42 15.64
N ASP A 859 -26.97 -5.55 15.58
CA ASP A 859 -27.67 -6.01 14.38
C ASP A 859 -27.49 -5.02 13.21
N TYR A 860 -27.62 -5.55 12.00
CA TYR A 860 -27.53 -4.74 10.79
C TYR A 860 -28.68 -3.74 10.69
N ILE A 861 -28.33 -2.48 10.45
CA ILE A 861 -29.24 -1.41 10.04
C ILE A 861 -28.69 -0.84 8.73
N SER A 862 -29.52 -0.80 7.69
CA SER A 862 -29.15 -0.20 6.41
C SER A 862 -28.95 1.30 6.57
N ILE A 863 -27.84 1.80 6.04
CA ILE A 863 -27.49 3.23 6.07
C ILE A 863 -27.12 3.75 4.67
N VAL A 864 -27.64 3.08 3.63
CA VAL A 864 -27.39 3.41 2.24
C VAL A 864 -27.65 4.90 1.99
N ASN A 865 -26.63 5.60 1.49
CA ASN A 865 -26.73 7.03 1.18
C ASN A 865 -27.44 7.23 -0.16
N TRP A 866 -28.75 7.51 -0.11
CA TRP A 866 -29.57 7.71 -1.31
C TRP A 866 -29.10 8.86 -2.21
N LYS A 867 -28.50 9.94 -1.65
CA LYS A 867 -27.92 11.03 -2.45
C LYS A 867 -26.74 10.56 -3.27
N LYS A 868 -25.89 9.70 -2.69
CA LYS A 868 -24.78 9.07 -3.42
C LYS A 868 -25.31 8.11 -4.50
N LEU A 869 -26.35 7.34 -4.19
CA LEU A 869 -27.00 6.44 -5.14
C LEU A 869 -27.60 7.20 -6.34
N MET A 870 -28.26 8.35 -6.10
CA MET A 870 -28.75 9.22 -7.19
C MET A 870 -27.62 9.69 -8.10
N LYS A 871 -26.48 10.10 -7.54
CA LYS A 871 -25.31 10.50 -8.34
C LYS A 871 -24.83 9.35 -9.22
N LYS A 872 -24.81 8.13 -8.68
CA LYS A 872 -24.44 6.92 -9.44
C LYS A 872 -25.47 6.54 -10.50
N ALA A 873 -26.76 6.76 -10.25
CA ALA A 873 -27.81 6.54 -11.25
C ALA A 873 -27.66 7.50 -12.44
N ARG A 874 -27.39 8.79 -12.16
CA ARG A 874 -27.07 9.81 -13.18
C ARG A 874 -25.83 9.44 -13.97
N LEU A 875 -24.74 9.11 -13.29
CA LEU A 875 -23.49 8.70 -13.95
C LEU A 875 -23.68 7.47 -14.85
N ALA A 876 -24.51 6.51 -14.43
CA ALA A 876 -24.86 5.34 -15.25
C ALA A 876 -25.67 5.74 -16.49
N GLN A 877 -26.59 6.67 -16.36
CA GLN A 877 -27.34 7.23 -17.47
C GLN A 877 -26.43 7.98 -18.46
N ASP A 878 -25.49 8.79 -17.96
CA ASP A 878 -24.53 9.55 -18.76
C ASP A 878 -23.56 8.61 -19.52
N LYS A 879 -23.15 7.50 -18.88
CA LYS A 879 -22.37 6.42 -19.49
C LYS A 879 -23.21 5.46 -20.37
N GLN A 880 -24.48 5.77 -20.62
CA GLN A 880 -25.42 4.97 -21.43
C GLN A 880 -25.65 3.54 -20.91
N LEU A 881 -25.36 3.29 -19.63
CA LEU A 881 -25.68 2.04 -18.94
C LEU A 881 -27.14 2.09 -18.44
N TYR A 882 -28.07 2.28 -19.37
CA TYR A 882 -29.48 2.60 -19.07
C TYR A 882 -30.17 1.55 -18.20
N LEU A 883 -29.81 0.27 -18.34
CA LEU A 883 -30.39 -0.79 -17.52
C LEU A 883 -29.99 -0.69 -16.05
N ILE A 884 -28.72 -0.37 -15.78
CA ILE A 884 -28.21 -0.14 -14.42
C ILE A 884 -28.84 1.13 -13.85
N ALA A 885 -28.90 2.20 -14.65
CA ALA A 885 -29.56 3.44 -14.25
C ALA A 885 -31.04 3.22 -13.92
N TYR A 886 -31.75 2.42 -14.73
CA TYR A 886 -33.16 2.07 -14.54
C TYR A 886 -33.43 1.46 -13.16
N PHE A 887 -32.72 0.39 -12.78
CA PHE A 887 -32.95 -0.28 -11.50
C PHE A 887 -32.63 0.63 -10.30
N ARG A 888 -31.61 1.49 -10.42
CA ARG A 888 -31.29 2.45 -9.37
C ARG A 888 -32.34 3.52 -9.22
N TRP A 889 -32.80 4.08 -10.33
CA TRP A 889 -33.89 5.05 -10.32
C TRP A 889 -35.18 4.46 -9.78
N GLN A 890 -35.49 3.20 -10.12
CA GLN A 890 -36.61 2.46 -9.52
C GLN A 890 -36.49 2.42 -8.00
N TYR A 891 -35.35 1.94 -7.49
CA TYR A 891 -35.10 1.85 -6.05
C TYR A 891 -35.19 3.22 -5.35
N ILE A 892 -34.66 4.27 -5.98
CA ILE A 892 -34.73 5.65 -5.46
C ILE A 892 -36.19 6.12 -5.34
N ILE A 893 -37.02 5.85 -6.36
CA ILE A 893 -38.42 6.27 -6.39
C ILE A 893 -39.26 5.51 -5.37
N GLU A 894 -39.04 4.21 -5.27
CA GLU A 894 -39.77 3.34 -4.34
C GLU A 894 -39.49 3.67 -2.87
N ASN A 895 -38.28 4.18 -2.55
CA ASN A 895 -37.82 4.30 -1.16
C ASN A 895 -37.56 5.74 -0.67
N TYR A 896 -37.25 6.71 -1.54
CA TYR A 896 -36.71 8.01 -1.08
C TYR A 896 -37.28 9.26 -1.77
N SER A 897 -37.40 9.28 -3.10
CA SER A 897 -37.69 10.51 -3.86
C SER A 897 -38.86 10.34 -4.81
N GLN A 898 -39.85 11.21 -4.71
CA GLN A 898 -40.92 11.35 -5.71
C GLN A 898 -40.78 12.64 -6.52
N ASN A 899 -39.55 13.17 -6.63
CA ASN A 899 -39.27 14.37 -7.41
C ASN A 899 -39.53 14.12 -8.91
N GLU A 900 -40.18 15.08 -9.58
CA GLU A 900 -40.48 15.05 -11.00
C GLU A 900 -39.26 14.68 -11.88
N LYS A 901 -38.09 15.27 -11.59
CA LYS A 901 -36.89 15.05 -12.41
C LYS A 901 -36.36 13.63 -12.28
N ASP A 902 -36.49 13.01 -11.11
CA ASP A 902 -36.04 11.64 -10.86
C ASP A 902 -37.02 10.64 -11.50
N ILE A 903 -38.33 10.92 -11.43
CA ILE A 903 -39.37 10.18 -12.15
C ILE A 903 -39.13 10.24 -13.67
N PHE A 904 -38.79 11.40 -14.21
CA PHE A 904 -38.45 11.54 -15.63
C PHE A 904 -37.27 10.64 -15.99
N ASN A 905 -36.19 10.66 -15.19
CA ASN A 905 -35.00 9.84 -15.45
C ASN A 905 -35.32 8.35 -15.38
N TYR A 906 -36.16 7.92 -14.44
CA TYR A 906 -36.65 6.55 -14.36
C TYR A 906 -37.37 6.13 -15.65
N ILE A 907 -38.33 6.95 -16.11
CA ILE A 907 -39.06 6.69 -17.35
C ILE A 907 -38.13 6.65 -18.56
N TYR A 908 -37.26 7.64 -18.67
CA TYR A 908 -36.29 7.72 -19.73
C TYR A 908 -35.39 6.48 -19.80
N CYS A 909 -34.82 6.05 -18.67
CA CYS A 909 -33.97 4.86 -18.61
C CYS A 909 -34.74 3.57 -18.91
N ALA A 910 -36.00 3.47 -18.46
CA ALA A 910 -36.87 2.33 -18.77
C ALA A 910 -37.09 2.20 -20.28
N ARG A 911 -37.45 3.30 -20.94
CA ARG A 911 -37.70 3.33 -22.40
C ARG A 911 -36.45 2.96 -23.18
N LYS A 912 -35.28 3.51 -22.82
CA LYS A 912 -33.98 3.20 -23.44
C LYS A 912 -33.52 1.76 -23.19
N SER A 913 -34.03 1.12 -22.13
CA SER A 913 -33.75 -0.28 -21.80
C SER A 913 -34.85 -1.25 -22.25
N ASN A 914 -35.83 -0.80 -23.04
CA ASN A 914 -37.00 -1.58 -23.49
C ASN A 914 -37.87 -2.17 -22.36
N ARG A 915 -38.03 -1.44 -21.26
CA ARG A 915 -38.83 -1.83 -20.08
C ARG A 915 -40.14 -1.06 -19.97
N ASP A 916 -40.73 -0.71 -21.10
CA ASP A 916 -41.98 0.07 -21.17
C ASP A 916 -43.16 -0.63 -20.48
N LEU A 917 -43.25 -1.97 -20.54
CA LEU A 917 -44.29 -2.72 -19.82
C LEU A 917 -44.10 -2.67 -18.30
N GLU A 918 -42.86 -2.75 -17.82
CA GLU A 918 -42.56 -2.73 -16.39
C GLU A 918 -42.90 -1.38 -15.77
N ILE A 919 -42.62 -0.30 -16.50
CA ILE A 919 -42.96 1.04 -16.01
C ILE A 919 -44.48 1.31 -16.04
N ILE A 920 -45.20 0.78 -17.03
CA ILE A 920 -46.67 0.81 -17.04
C ILE A 920 -47.21 0.12 -15.79
N ASN A 921 -46.78 -1.13 -15.56
CA ASN A 921 -47.20 -1.91 -14.39
C ASN A 921 -46.85 -1.19 -13.07
N PHE A 922 -45.70 -0.51 -13.02
CA PHE A 922 -45.29 0.28 -11.86
C PHE A 922 -46.26 1.42 -11.57
N PHE A 923 -46.62 2.24 -12.57
CA PHE A 923 -47.53 3.38 -12.36
C PHE A 923 -49.00 2.98 -12.21
N GLU A 924 -49.41 1.83 -12.76
CA GLU A 924 -50.71 1.23 -12.48
C GLU A 924 -50.81 0.78 -11.01
N LYS A 925 -49.75 0.20 -10.44
CA LYS A 925 -49.74 -0.15 -9.02
C LYS A 925 -49.59 1.06 -8.09
N ASN A 926 -48.97 2.14 -8.57
CA ASN A 926 -48.64 3.31 -7.77
C ASN A 926 -49.42 4.56 -8.22
N HIS A 927 -50.76 4.46 -8.30
CA HIS A 927 -51.64 5.56 -8.71
C HIS A 927 -51.55 6.83 -7.85
N HIS A 928 -51.00 6.73 -6.64
CA HIS A 928 -50.83 7.84 -5.71
C HIS A 928 -49.62 8.73 -6.02
N LEU A 929 -48.70 8.31 -6.88
CA LEU A 929 -47.54 9.12 -7.27
C LEU A 929 -48.03 10.36 -8.03
N MET A 930 -47.63 11.55 -7.57
CA MET A 930 -47.87 12.79 -8.32
C MET A 930 -46.93 12.82 -9.53
N ILE A 931 -47.52 12.88 -10.73
CA ILE A 931 -46.78 12.87 -12.00
C ILE A 931 -47.06 14.19 -12.71
N SER A 932 -46.01 14.88 -13.13
CA SER A 932 -46.17 16.12 -13.90
C SER A 932 -46.73 15.84 -15.30
N LYS A 933 -47.24 16.89 -15.96
CA LYS A 933 -47.67 16.82 -17.37
C LYS A 933 -46.56 16.26 -18.27
N LYS A 934 -45.32 16.68 -18.04
CA LYS A 934 -44.14 16.23 -18.81
C LYS A 934 -43.88 14.73 -18.68
N ASN A 935 -43.94 14.19 -17.47
CA ASN A 935 -43.74 12.76 -17.23
C ASN A 935 -44.92 11.92 -17.73
N MET A 936 -46.15 12.43 -17.63
CA MET A 936 -47.33 11.78 -18.22
C MET A 936 -47.19 11.63 -19.75
N LEU A 937 -46.64 12.64 -20.43
CA LEU A 937 -46.36 12.56 -21.87
C LEU A 937 -45.33 11.46 -22.21
N GLU A 938 -44.29 11.30 -21.41
CA GLU A 938 -43.31 10.21 -21.59
C GLU A 938 -43.93 8.82 -21.33
N LEU A 939 -44.88 8.73 -20.39
CA LEU A 939 -45.65 7.50 -20.14
C LEU A 939 -46.59 7.16 -21.30
N LEU A 940 -47.22 8.16 -21.94
CA LEU A 940 -48.02 7.94 -23.16
C LEU A 940 -47.19 7.31 -24.28
N LYS A 941 -45.94 7.73 -24.44
CA LYS A 941 -45.01 7.10 -25.40
C LYS A 941 -44.78 5.61 -25.08
N SER A 942 -44.66 5.27 -23.79
CA SER A 942 -44.52 3.89 -23.33
C SER A 942 -45.80 3.07 -23.60
N GLY A 943 -46.98 3.66 -23.35
CA GLY A 943 -48.28 3.07 -23.67
C GLY A 943 -48.46 2.78 -25.16
N ILE A 944 -48.06 3.72 -26.03
CA ILE A 944 -48.13 3.52 -27.49
C ILE A 944 -47.19 2.41 -27.94
N LYS A 945 -45.95 2.42 -27.45
CA LYS A 945 -44.94 1.40 -27.80
C LYS A 945 -45.39 -0.01 -27.43
N THR A 946 -46.15 -0.16 -26.35
CA THR A 946 -46.69 -1.43 -25.86
C THR A 946 -48.10 -1.74 -26.36
N ASN A 947 -48.71 -0.82 -27.13
CA ASN A 947 -50.11 -0.89 -27.55
C ASN A 947 -51.11 -1.05 -26.38
N ASN A 948 -50.80 -0.49 -25.21
CA ASN A 948 -51.67 -0.56 -24.04
C ASN A 948 -52.68 0.61 -24.06
N LYS A 949 -53.79 0.39 -24.78
CA LYS A 949 -54.87 1.38 -24.94
C LYS A 949 -55.46 1.82 -23.59
N GLN A 950 -55.69 0.89 -22.67
CA GLN A 950 -56.28 1.18 -21.34
C GLN A 950 -55.38 2.10 -20.52
N PHE A 951 -54.07 1.86 -20.51
CA PHE A 951 -53.12 2.74 -19.83
C PHE A 951 -53.11 4.13 -20.44
N ILE A 952 -53.12 4.24 -21.78
CA ILE A 952 -53.20 5.53 -22.49
C ILE A 952 -54.46 6.29 -22.08
N THR A 953 -55.63 5.64 -22.08
CA THR A 953 -56.89 6.25 -21.62
C THR A 953 -56.78 6.79 -20.20
N SER A 954 -56.17 6.02 -19.28
CA SER A 954 -56.00 6.42 -17.88
C SER A 954 -55.09 7.63 -17.67
N ILE A 955 -54.09 7.82 -18.54
CA ILE A 955 -53.20 8.98 -18.51
C ILE A 955 -53.89 10.18 -19.18
N LEU A 956 -54.57 9.95 -20.31
CA LEU A 956 -55.34 10.99 -21.02
C LEU A 956 -56.41 11.63 -20.14
N SER A 957 -57.08 10.87 -19.28
CA SER A 957 -58.08 11.42 -18.35
C SER A 957 -57.48 12.30 -17.25
N LYS A 958 -56.17 12.19 -16.99
CA LYS A 958 -55.44 12.92 -15.94
C LYS A 958 -54.69 14.15 -16.45
N ILE A 959 -54.57 14.31 -17.76
CA ILE A 959 -53.83 15.41 -18.39
C ILE A 959 -54.78 16.30 -19.18
N ASP A 960 -54.86 17.57 -18.78
CA ASP A 960 -55.62 18.56 -19.54
C ASP A 960 -54.81 19.00 -20.77
N LEU A 961 -55.26 18.52 -21.93
CA LEU A 961 -54.74 18.81 -23.27
C LEU A 961 -55.68 19.73 -24.07
N ASN A 962 -56.57 20.48 -23.40
CA ASN A 962 -57.42 21.48 -24.05
C ASN A 962 -56.77 22.88 -24.05
N THR A 963 -55.49 22.97 -23.68
CA THR A 963 -54.82 24.24 -23.37
C THR A 963 -54.37 25.05 -24.59
N ASN A 964 -54.04 24.37 -25.70
CA ASN A 964 -53.68 25.01 -26.96
C ASN A 964 -53.91 24.07 -28.16
N LEU A 965 -53.87 24.62 -29.38
CA LEU A 965 -54.14 23.89 -30.61
C LEU A 965 -53.30 22.61 -30.76
N GLU A 966 -52.01 22.68 -30.47
CA GLU A 966 -51.10 21.54 -30.62
C GLU A 966 -51.41 20.40 -29.63
N THR A 967 -51.72 20.74 -28.37
CA THR A 967 -52.15 19.80 -27.34
C THR A 967 -53.46 19.11 -27.71
N MET A 968 -54.40 19.86 -28.30
CA MET A 968 -55.68 19.32 -28.77
C MET A 968 -55.51 18.41 -29.99
N ILE A 969 -54.59 18.74 -30.91
CA ILE A 969 -54.25 17.86 -32.04
C ILE A 969 -53.59 16.57 -31.53
N LEU A 970 -52.71 16.63 -30.52
CA LEU A 970 -52.14 15.43 -29.91
C LEU A 970 -53.21 14.58 -29.22
N LYS A 971 -54.10 15.20 -28.44
CA LYS A 971 -55.25 14.53 -27.82
C LYS A 971 -56.11 13.81 -28.86
N LEU A 972 -56.41 14.47 -29.98
CA LEU A 972 -57.15 13.89 -31.10
C LEU A 972 -56.45 12.66 -31.68
N LYS A 973 -55.13 12.77 -31.98
CA LYS A 973 -54.32 11.65 -32.49
C LYS A 973 -54.34 10.46 -31.54
N LEU A 974 -54.23 10.71 -30.24
CA LEU A 974 -54.22 9.67 -29.21
C LEU A 974 -55.60 9.02 -29.04
N GLN A 975 -56.69 9.80 -28.98
CA GLN A 975 -58.06 9.29 -28.92
C GLN A 975 -58.41 8.44 -30.14
N TYR A 976 -57.96 8.86 -31.33
CA TYR A 976 -58.09 8.07 -32.56
C TYR A 976 -57.33 6.74 -32.45
N PHE A 977 -56.09 6.75 -31.95
CA PHE A 977 -55.28 5.55 -31.76
C PHE A 977 -55.90 4.54 -30.77
N ILE A 978 -56.51 5.01 -29.68
CA ILE A 978 -57.18 4.13 -28.70
C ILE A 978 -58.63 3.79 -29.08
N GLU A 979 -59.13 4.25 -30.22
CA GLU A 979 -60.51 4.05 -30.69
C GLU A 979 -61.59 4.61 -29.72
N ASP A 980 -61.28 5.73 -29.06
CA ASP A 980 -62.23 6.41 -28.16
C ASP A 980 -63.21 7.29 -28.95
N CYS A 981 -64.51 7.08 -28.76
CA CYS A 981 -65.58 7.86 -29.41
C CYS A 981 -65.50 9.37 -29.10
N SER A 982 -64.84 9.77 -28.00
CA SER A 982 -64.59 11.17 -27.65
C SER A 982 -63.70 11.92 -28.65
N TYR A 983 -63.03 11.21 -29.58
CA TYR A 983 -62.32 11.83 -30.70
C TYR A 983 -63.26 12.64 -31.61
N LEU A 984 -64.53 12.22 -31.78
CA LEU A 984 -65.50 12.94 -32.61
C LEU A 984 -65.81 14.32 -32.03
N VAL A 985 -65.94 14.40 -30.70
CA VAL A 985 -66.17 15.66 -29.98
C VAL A 985 -64.96 16.58 -30.15
N THR A 986 -63.75 16.07 -29.89
CA THR A 986 -62.51 16.83 -30.03
C THR A 986 -62.28 17.31 -31.46
N ARG A 987 -62.64 16.49 -32.46
CA ARG A 987 -62.61 16.86 -33.88
C ARG A 987 -63.59 17.98 -34.20
N GLN A 988 -64.81 17.91 -33.67
CA GLN A 988 -65.83 18.94 -33.91
C GLN A 988 -65.44 20.28 -33.26
N THR A 989 -64.88 20.26 -32.05
CA THR A 989 -64.33 21.45 -31.38
C THR A 989 -63.22 22.10 -32.21
N LEU A 990 -62.27 21.32 -32.73
CA LEU A 990 -61.19 21.83 -33.59
C LEU A 990 -61.73 22.51 -34.87
N ILE A 991 -62.80 21.97 -35.47
CA ILE A 991 -63.40 22.51 -36.70
C ILE A 991 -64.26 23.74 -36.41
N ASN A 992 -65.21 23.62 -35.47
CA ASN A 992 -66.26 24.62 -35.26
C ASN A 992 -65.80 25.79 -34.39
N GLU A 993 -64.99 25.53 -33.37
CA GLU A 993 -64.60 26.55 -32.38
C GLU A 993 -63.23 27.15 -32.70
N LEU A 994 -62.30 26.35 -33.24
CA LEU A 994 -60.93 26.77 -33.55
C LEU A 994 -60.66 26.98 -35.06
N GLY A 995 -61.66 26.76 -35.92
CA GLY A 995 -61.59 27.06 -37.36
C GLY A 995 -60.59 26.22 -38.15
N ILE A 996 -60.18 25.06 -37.65
CA ILE A 996 -59.17 24.20 -38.30
C ILE A 996 -59.82 23.42 -39.44
N SER A 997 -59.18 23.42 -40.62
CA SER A 997 -59.74 22.72 -41.79
C SER A 997 -59.81 21.21 -41.57
N LYS A 998 -60.91 20.59 -42.03
CA LYS A 998 -61.10 19.13 -41.99
C LYS A 998 -59.95 18.38 -42.68
N CYS A 999 -59.47 18.90 -43.81
CA CYS A 999 -58.35 18.33 -44.55
C CYS A 999 -57.06 18.29 -43.73
N TYR A 1000 -56.76 19.36 -42.98
CA TYR A 1000 -55.60 19.40 -42.09
C TYR A 1000 -55.70 18.39 -40.94
N ILE A 1001 -56.88 18.27 -40.31
CA ILE A 1001 -57.11 17.29 -39.24
C ILE A 1001 -56.90 15.86 -39.73
N ASP A 1002 -57.51 15.51 -40.87
CA ASP A 1002 -57.41 14.17 -41.45
C ASP A 1002 -55.96 13.86 -41.85
N TYR A 1003 -55.22 14.86 -42.39
CA TYR A 1003 -53.78 14.76 -42.66
C TYR A 1003 -52.96 14.48 -41.39
N GLN A 1004 -53.24 15.19 -40.29
CA GLN A 1004 -52.52 15.00 -39.02
C GLN A 1004 -52.71 13.59 -38.43
N ILE A 1005 -53.91 13.02 -38.53
CA ILE A 1005 -54.19 11.64 -38.12
C ILE A 1005 -53.46 10.65 -39.04
N GLN A 1006 -53.52 10.88 -40.36
CA GLN A 1006 -52.85 10.01 -41.34
C GLN A 1006 -51.33 10.00 -41.14
N MET A 1007 -50.71 11.15 -40.91
CA MET A 1007 -49.28 11.24 -40.62
C MET A 1007 -48.89 10.52 -39.32
N PHE A 1008 -49.73 10.62 -38.28
CA PHE A 1008 -49.52 9.88 -37.03
C PHE A 1008 -49.59 8.36 -37.25
N ASN A 1009 -50.56 7.87 -38.03
CA ASN A 1009 -50.66 6.46 -38.40
C ASN A 1009 -49.47 5.98 -39.25
N VAL A 1010 -48.99 6.80 -40.19
CA VAL A 1010 -47.78 6.49 -40.95
C VAL A 1010 -46.58 6.39 -40.02
N GLY A 1011 -46.42 7.31 -39.07
CA GLY A 1011 -45.39 7.24 -38.03
C GLY A 1011 -45.51 5.96 -37.20
N LEU A 1012 -46.72 5.57 -36.78
CA LEU A 1012 -46.97 4.33 -36.02
C LEU A 1012 -46.56 3.09 -36.81
N ILE A 1013 -46.98 2.99 -38.07
CA ILE A 1013 -46.64 1.88 -38.96
C ILE A 1013 -45.13 1.82 -39.15
N LYS A 1014 -44.49 2.96 -39.41
CA LYS A 1014 -43.03 3.05 -39.54
C LYS A 1014 -42.32 2.60 -38.27
N TYR A 1015 -42.81 2.98 -37.10
CA TYR A 1015 -42.26 2.54 -35.82
C TYR A 1015 -42.50 1.05 -35.57
N MET A 1016 -43.69 0.52 -35.84
CA MET A 1016 -44.04 -0.88 -35.61
C MET A 1016 -43.28 -1.82 -36.56
N CYS A 1017 -43.19 -1.47 -37.84
CA CYS A 1017 -42.56 -2.29 -38.87
C CYS A 1017 -41.04 -2.11 -38.96
N PHE A 1018 -40.54 -0.89 -38.75
CA PHE A 1018 -39.13 -0.53 -39.04
C PHE A 1018 -38.40 0.11 -37.85
N LYS A 1019 -39.04 0.25 -36.68
CA LYS A 1019 -38.50 0.93 -35.49
C LYS A 1019 -38.03 2.37 -35.75
N ASP A 1020 -38.61 3.01 -36.77
CA ASP A 1020 -38.37 4.41 -37.11
C ASP A 1020 -39.01 5.33 -36.04
N GLU A 1021 -38.18 6.16 -35.41
CA GLU A 1021 -38.55 7.02 -34.29
C GLU A 1021 -39.32 8.30 -34.68
N SER A 1022 -39.65 8.51 -35.96
CA SER A 1022 -40.40 9.68 -36.44
C SER A 1022 -41.76 9.88 -35.78
N ILE A 1023 -42.39 8.81 -35.26
CA ILE A 1023 -43.61 8.90 -34.45
C ILE A 1023 -43.46 9.82 -33.23
N TRP A 1024 -42.25 9.92 -32.67
CA TRP A 1024 -41.99 10.73 -31.47
C TRP A 1024 -41.90 12.23 -31.75
N GLU A 1025 -41.75 12.64 -33.02
CA GLU A 1025 -41.83 14.05 -33.44
C GLU A 1025 -43.20 14.66 -33.14
N HIS A 1026 -44.26 13.84 -33.13
CA HIS A 1026 -45.61 14.28 -32.75
C HIS A 1026 -45.72 14.69 -31.27
N PHE A 1027 -44.69 14.43 -30.45
CA PHE A 1027 -44.61 14.80 -29.05
C PHE A 1027 -43.57 15.90 -28.77
N ARG A 1028 -42.86 16.43 -29.81
CA ARG A 1028 -41.71 17.33 -29.65
C ARG A 1028 -42.05 18.71 -29.07
N ILE A 1029 -43.28 19.17 -29.31
CA ILE A 1029 -43.82 20.50 -28.94
C ILE A 1029 -43.78 20.78 -27.41
N PHE A 1030 -43.68 19.73 -26.59
CA PHE A 1030 -43.63 19.86 -25.12
C PHE A 1030 -42.21 19.84 -24.53
N GLY A 1031 -41.17 19.85 -25.36
CA GLY A 1031 -39.77 19.90 -24.92
C GLY A 1031 -39.23 21.31 -24.65
N GLU A 1032 -39.88 22.35 -25.17
CA GLU A 1032 -39.45 23.76 -25.12
C GLU A 1032 -40.24 24.62 -24.10
N LEU A 1033 -41.22 24.04 -23.41
CA LEU A 1033 -41.87 24.55 -22.19
C LEU A 1033 -41.31 23.80 -20.96
#